data_AF-A0A943J0N8-F1
#
_entry.id   AF-A0A943J0N8-F1
#
_cell.length_a   1.000
_cell.length_b   1.000
_cell.length_c   1.000
_cell.angle_alpha   90.00
_cell.angle_beta   90.00
_cell.angle_gamma   90.00
#
_symmetry.space_group_name_H-M   'P 1'
#
loop_
_entity.id
_entity.type
_entity.pdbx_description
1 polymer ?
#
loop_
_entity_poly.entity_id
_entity_poly.type
_entity_poly.pdbx_seq_one_letter_code
_entity_poly.pdbx_strand_id
1 'polypeptide(L)'
;MTQRKNTKRALLASVLSIVLCAAMLVGLTFAWFTDGVSTESNKIVAGNLDVALYNVDGSTETEVTENTNLFDSGSLWEPGHVEVVNLKIANLGSLALTYQFAINVASEKGSVNVYGNEFKLSDYIKFAVIEGNQSYESRDAAITAAEEAGTVNISGLSFSDGDVLYPEGSADGISEKYVTLVVYMPTSVGNDANYMTADNVSAPEINLGVTLMATQTPYESDSFGIDYDAAAAVNTEEELRDAVAQGGDVVLYSDIELTDELDINTDTVLDLSGNTIVFSADTYGSNSSSSDSHNTPIQVNAGATLTITGNGTIDASSASDYVVPVNCNGGNLVIENGTITVDTPRESCVYVWNGGTVTIYDGLFINSSSEDYAYGDGAPLTLNMSNGNPGTITVYGGTFVGRDPDLGDDNLGGTFVAAGYQSTEVSAGRFVVTEQGTTPVGNAEDMTAAIKDPNTEIVLLENDIDVGGCVYVGDNSTTIDLGGNTLSNAFIIVETLSDEDLEVVIENGTISGDGVDTDNYYGLIDVYGYSQDQPAKVTVKDVVVDASANNGTPALKFYNSDVILDNVTVTGSVIHNDSDTLVINGGNYTGRASDKYVILSNFGATINGGTFTATGADQVIFQVTTTNPTVRDFTINGGIFNYDPASFPIYNAGGNSSSMFIKINGGTFNGVTYSPDMYDSLIQD
;
A
#
# COMPACT_ATOMS: atom_id res chain seq x y z
N MET A 1 -67.49 -34.57 -28.51
CA MET A 1 -66.15 -34.94 -29.01
C MET A 1 -65.17 -33.78 -28.72
N THR A 2 -65.03 -33.40 -27.44
CA THR A 2 -64.48 -32.06 -27.09
C THR A 2 -63.51 -32.07 -25.91
N GLN A 3 -63.40 -33.19 -25.17
CA GLN A 3 -62.48 -33.31 -24.03
C GLN A 3 -61.04 -33.67 -24.47
N ARG A 4 -60.87 -34.48 -25.53
CA ARG A 4 -59.54 -34.99 -25.96
C ARG A 4 -58.61 -33.94 -26.61
N LYS A 5 -59.14 -32.79 -27.05
CA LYS A 5 -58.35 -31.69 -27.65
C LYS A 5 -57.78 -30.73 -26.61
N ASN A 6 -58.46 -30.57 -25.47
CA ASN A 6 -57.99 -29.69 -24.39
C ASN A 6 -56.85 -30.32 -23.60
N THR A 7 -56.88 -31.64 -23.38
CA THR A 7 -55.79 -32.35 -22.68
C THR A 7 -54.47 -32.31 -23.44
N LYS A 8 -54.50 -32.37 -24.78
CA LYS A 8 -53.27 -32.25 -25.61
C LYS A 8 -52.68 -30.83 -25.58
N ARG A 9 -53.53 -29.80 -25.55
CA ARG A 9 -53.08 -28.40 -25.43
C ARG A 9 -52.55 -28.09 -24.03
N ALA A 10 -53.18 -28.65 -22.99
CA ALA A 10 -52.71 -28.53 -21.61
C ALA A 10 -51.37 -29.26 -21.40
N LEU A 11 -51.20 -30.44 -22.01
CA LEU A 11 -49.93 -31.18 -21.96
C LEU A 11 -48.80 -30.44 -22.71
N LEU A 12 -49.09 -29.90 -23.90
CA LEU A 12 -48.12 -29.07 -24.64
C LEU A 12 -47.78 -27.78 -23.87
N ALA A 13 -48.77 -27.16 -23.22
CA ALA A 13 -48.53 -25.98 -22.38
C ALA A 13 -47.69 -26.33 -21.14
N SER A 14 -47.88 -27.50 -20.51
CA SER A 14 -47.07 -27.89 -19.35
C SER A 14 -45.64 -28.25 -19.74
N VAL A 15 -45.44 -28.92 -20.88
CA VAL A 15 -44.09 -29.21 -21.42
C VAL A 15 -43.39 -27.91 -21.80
N LEU A 16 -44.08 -26.99 -22.47
CA LEU A 16 -43.52 -25.68 -22.81
C LEU A 16 -43.19 -24.87 -21.55
N SER A 17 -44.01 -24.97 -20.49
CA SER A 17 -43.74 -24.31 -19.22
C SER A 17 -42.53 -24.90 -18.49
N ILE A 18 -42.32 -26.23 -18.56
CA ILE A 18 -41.12 -26.87 -17.99
C ILE A 18 -39.85 -26.47 -18.78
N VAL A 19 -39.94 -26.40 -20.11
CA VAL A 19 -38.83 -25.90 -20.94
C VAL A 19 -38.55 -24.42 -20.65
N LEU A 20 -39.58 -23.60 -20.42
CA LEU A 20 -39.44 -22.20 -20.03
C LEU A 20 -38.83 -22.07 -18.62
N CYS A 21 -39.24 -22.91 -17.68
CA CYS A 21 -38.63 -22.96 -16.33
C CYS A 21 -37.19 -23.44 -16.38
N ALA A 22 -36.84 -24.42 -17.22
CA ALA A 22 -35.47 -24.86 -17.41
C ALA A 22 -34.62 -23.80 -18.13
N ALA A 23 -35.18 -23.09 -19.12
CA ALA A 23 -34.52 -21.97 -19.77
C ALA A 23 -34.33 -20.77 -18.83
N MET A 24 -35.28 -20.51 -17.93
CA MET A 24 -35.10 -19.53 -16.85
C MET A 24 -34.08 -20.03 -15.82
N LEU A 25 -33.99 -21.34 -15.55
CA LEU A 25 -32.99 -21.91 -14.65
C LEU A 25 -31.57 -21.81 -15.24
N VAL A 26 -31.41 -22.07 -16.55
CA VAL A 26 -30.13 -21.89 -17.28
C VAL A 26 -29.81 -20.41 -17.50
N GLY A 27 -30.81 -19.53 -17.60
CA GLY A 27 -30.63 -18.08 -17.67
C GLY A 27 -30.35 -17.40 -16.32
N LEU A 28 -30.52 -18.11 -15.19
CA LEU A 28 -30.18 -17.61 -13.86
C LEU A 28 -28.80 -18.07 -13.38
N THR A 29 -28.14 -19.00 -14.09
CA THR A 29 -26.73 -19.37 -13.84
C THR A 29 -25.74 -18.62 -14.72
N PHE A 30 -26.23 -17.82 -15.68
CA PHE A 30 -25.48 -16.79 -16.43
C PHE A 30 -25.77 -15.38 -15.89
N ALA A 31 -26.20 -15.28 -14.62
CA ALA A 31 -26.08 -14.02 -13.92
C ALA A 31 -24.60 -13.84 -13.58
N TRP A 32 -23.93 -13.05 -14.42
CA TRP A 32 -22.85 -12.12 -14.09
C TRP A 32 -22.68 -11.94 -12.56
N PHE A 33 -21.97 -12.85 -11.90
CA PHE A 33 -21.47 -12.61 -10.54
C PHE A 33 -20.23 -11.72 -10.70
N THR A 34 -20.44 -10.51 -11.18
CA THR A 34 -19.66 -9.37 -10.72
C THR A 34 -20.53 -8.68 -9.70
N ASP A 35 -20.42 -9.12 -8.44
CA ASP A 35 -20.59 -8.19 -7.35
C ASP A 35 -19.39 -7.23 -7.42
N GLY A 36 -19.50 -6.22 -8.27
CA GLY A 36 -18.59 -5.09 -8.22
C GLY A 36 -19.02 -4.24 -7.04
N VAL A 37 -18.41 -4.46 -5.88
CA VAL A 37 -18.35 -3.40 -4.86
C VAL A 37 -17.42 -2.33 -5.44
N SER A 38 -17.99 -1.36 -6.15
CA SER A 38 -17.26 -0.13 -6.42
C SER A 38 -17.14 0.60 -5.09
N THR A 39 -15.97 0.55 -4.45
CA THR A 39 -15.63 1.54 -3.44
C THR A 39 -15.70 2.89 -4.12
N GLU A 40 -16.65 3.75 -3.74
CA GLU A 40 -16.63 5.15 -4.18
C GLU A 40 -15.31 5.76 -3.72
N SER A 41 -14.33 5.83 -4.63
CA SER A 41 -13.04 6.51 -4.41
C SER A 41 -12.37 6.18 -3.07
N ASN A 42 -11.60 5.09 -3.01
CA ASN A 42 -10.59 4.93 -1.97
C ASN A 42 -9.49 5.98 -2.19
N LYS A 43 -9.74 7.19 -1.69
CA LYS A 43 -8.79 8.28 -1.73
C LYS A 43 -7.78 8.03 -0.61
N ILE A 44 -6.69 7.33 -0.92
CA ILE A 44 -5.53 7.29 -0.02
C ILE A 44 -4.90 8.68 -0.08
N VAL A 45 -5.17 9.50 0.94
CA VAL A 45 -4.54 10.80 1.11
C VAL A 45 -3.45 10.63 2.14
N ALA A 46 -2.19 10.81 1.71
CA ALA A 46 -1.10 10.92 2.66
C ALA A 46 -1.41 12.09 3.61
N GLY A 47 -1.36 11.83 4.92
CA GLY A 47 -1.51 12.89 5.90
C GLY A 47 -0.37 13.90 5.78
N ASN A 48 -0.64 15.19 6.03
CA ASN A 48 0.39 16.23 6.06
C ASN A 48 0.70 16.63 7.50
N LEU A 49 1.98 16.59 7.86
CA LEU A 49 2.47 17.18 9.11
C LEU A 49 2.74 18.67 8.85
N ASP A 50 1.95 19.55 9.45
CA ASP A 50 2.09 21.00 9.29
C ASP A 50 1.82 21.73 10.62
N VAL A 51 2.81 22.48 11.08
CA VAL A 51 2.75 23.22 12.34
C VAL A 51 3.11 24.69 12.09
N ALA A 52 2.29 25.60 12.62
CA ALA A 52 2.51 27.03 12.50
C ALA A 52 2.67 27.69 13.88
N LEU A 53 3.46 28.75 13.91
CA LEU A 53 3.66 29.60 15.07
C LEU A 53 3.13 31.01 14.76
N TYR A 54 2.31 31.57 15.64
CA TYR A 54 1.79 32.93 15.53
C TYR A 54 2.20 33.78 16.73
N ASN A 55 2.56 35.04 16.50
CA ASN A 55 2.64 36.07 17.53
C ASN A 55 1.23 36.64 17.76
N VAL A 56 0.84 36.76 19.03
CA VAL A 56 -0.48 37.20 19.46
C VAL A 56 -0.36 38.57 20.15
N ASP A 57 -0.86 39.62 19.50
CA ASP A 57 -1.00 40.96 20.09
C ASP A 57 -2.47 41.33 20.27
N GLY A 58 -2.94 41.21 21.52
CA GLY A 58 -4.35 41.36 21.86
C GLY A 58 -5.21 40.31 21.17
N SER A 59 -6.01 40.73 20.18
CA SER A 59 -6.84 39.85 19.36
C SER A 59 -6.26 39.60 17.95
N THR A 60 -5.04 40.07 17.69
CA THR A 60 -4.40 39.97 16.38
C THR A 60 -3.39 38.84 16.41
N GLU A 61 -3.51 37.91 15.47
CA GLU A 61 -2.57 36.80 15.31
C GLU A 61 -1.80 36.99 14.00
N THR A 62 -0.47 37.03 14.09
CA THR A 62 0.42 37.19 12.94
C THR A 62 1.41 36.04 12.88
N GLU A 63 1.46 35.34 11.75
CA GLU A 63 2.36 34.20 11.57
C GLU A 63 3.83 34.61 11.70
N VAL A 64 4.60 33.78 12.40
CA VAL A 64 6.03 33.99 12.63
C VAL A 64 6.79 33.35 11.49
N THR A 65 7.54 34.17 10.75
CA THR A 65 8.42 33.76 9.65
C THR A 65 9.87 34.10 10.00
N GLU A 66 10.83 33.72 9.15
CA GLU A 66 12.26 34.07 9.32
C GLU A 66 12.53 35.59 9.45
N ASN A 67 11.60 36.43 8.98
CA ASN A 67 11.73 37.89 9.00
C ASN A 67 10.89 38.56 10.10
N THR A 68 10.21 37.78 10.94
CA THR A 68 9.37 38.31 12.02
C THR A 68 10.22 38.61 13.25
N ASN A 69 10.33 39.89 13.63
CA ASN A 69 10.95 40.29 14.89
C ASN A 69 9.96 40.09 16.04
N LEU A 70 10.23 39.10 16.90
CA LEU A 70 9.43 38.85 18.11
C LEU A 70 9.78 39.78 19.28
N PHE A 71 10.98 40.35 19.26
CA PHE A 71 11.49 41.24 20.28
C PHE A 71 11.85 42.60 19.67
N ASP A 72 11.84 43.66 20.47
CA ASP A 72 12.25 44.98 20.00
C ASP A 72 13.76 45.00 19.67
N SER A 73 14.07 45.16 18.38
CA SER A 73 15.43 45.23 17.83
C SER A 73 16.28 46.42 18.34
N GLY A 74 15.68 47.39 19.04
CA GLY A 74 16.36 48.58 19.56
C GLY A 74 16.56 48.61 21.09
N SER A 75 16.08 47.60 21.83
CA SER A 75 16.09 47.60 23.30
C SER A 75 17.51 47.46 23.87
N LEU A 76 17.84 48.31 24.84
CA LEU A 76 19.05 48.16 25.67
C LEU A 76 18.75 47.21 26.82
N TRP A 77 19.42 46.05 26.85
CA TRP A 77 19.26 45.05 27.90
C TRP A 77 19.99 45.47 29.17
N GLU A 78 19.26 46.01 30.14
CA GLU A 78 19.72 46.35 31.48
C GLU A 78 19.12 45.39 32.54
N PRO A 79 19.73 45.27 33.74
CA PRO A 79 19.15 44.47 34.82
C PRO A 79 17.70 44.88 35.13
N GLY A 80 16.77 43.93 35.04
CA GLY A 80 15.33 44.16 35.16
C GLY A 80 14.59 44.47 33.86
N HIS A 81 15.28 44.50 32.71
CA HIS A 81 14.62 44.52 31.40
C HIS A 81 13.90 43.20 31.15
N VAL A 82 12.69 43.27 30.60
CA VAL A 82 11.85 42.12 30.30
C VAL A 82 11.11 42.36 28.98
N GLU A 83 11.05 41.33 28.17
CA GLU A 83 10.21 41.22 26.99
C GLU A 83 9.21 40.09 27.22
N VAL A 84 7.95 40.33 26.90
CA VAL A 84 6.86 39.35 27.02
C VAL A 84 6.22 39.20 25.65
N VAL A 85 6.17 37.97 25.15
CA VAL A 85 5.61 37.65 23.83
C VAL A 85 4.59 36.54 23.99
N ASN A 86 3.38 36.74 23.49
CA ASN A 86 2.37 35.69 23.46
C ASN A 86 2.45 34.97 22.12
N LEU A 87 2.45 33.64 22.17
CA LEU A 87 2.60 32.77 21.03
C LEU A 87 1.46 31.77 20.96
N LYS A 88 1.03 31.47 19.74
CA LYS A 88 0.10 30.38 19.44
C LYS A 88 0.80 29.35 18.56
N ILE A 89 0.78 28.10 19.01
CA ILE A 89 1.19 26.94 18.23
C ILE A 89 -0.08 26.31 17.66
N ALA A 90 -0.15 26.11 16.36
CA ALA A 90 -1.32 25.51 15.71
C ALA A 90 -0.92 24.34 14.80
N ASN A 91 -1.69 23.27 14.85
CA ASN A 91 -1.63 22.18 13.87
C ASN A 91 -2.51 22.56 12.67
N LEU A 92 -1.88 22.80 11.51
CA LEU A 92 -2.56 23.08 10.24
C LEU A 92 -2.63 21.84 9.34
N GLY A 93 -2.03 20.74 9.78
CA GLY A 93 -1.97 19.46 9.08
C GLY A 93 -3.14 18.53 9.39
N SER A 94 -3.13 17.39 8.73
CA SER A 94 -4.10 16.31 8.94
C SER A 94 -3.62 15.21 9.89
N LEU A 95 -2.36 15.28 10.34
CA LEU A 95 -1.78 14.34 11.30
C LEU A 95 -1.69 14.95 12.70
N ALA A 96 -1.96 14.19 13.75
CA ALA A 96 -1.67 14.65 15.10
C ALA A 96 -0.16 14.76 15.31
N LEU A 97 0.25 15.73 16.12
CA LEU A 97 1.65 16.02 16.35
C LEU A 97 1.93 16.32 17.81
N THR A 98 3.14 15.99 18.25
CA THR A 98 3.77 16.62 19.40
C THR A 98 4.72 17.70 18.90
N TYR A 99 5.05 18.67 19.76
CA TYR A 99 5.95 19.75 19.39
C TYR A 99 7.01 20.03 20.44
N GLN A 100 8.15 20.51 19.96
CA GLN A 100 9.24 21.02 20.76
C GLN A 100 9.50 22.47 20.37
N PHE A 101 9.54 23.33 21.37
CA PHE A 101 9.83 24.76 21.21
C PHE A 101 11.19 25.09 21.80
N ALA A 102 12.01 25.80 21.05
CA ALA A 102 13.34 26.23 21.47
C ALA A 102 13.55 27.70 21.13
N ILE A 103 14.23 28.42 22.03
CA ILE A 103 14.84 29.71 21.70
C ILE A 103 16.23 29.40 21.13
N ASN A 104 16.67 30.08 20.09
CA ASN A 104 18.02 29.89 19.55
C ASN A 104 18.77 31.21 19.54
N VAL A 105 20.06 31.18 19.88
CA VAL A 105 20.95 32.34 19.72
C VAL A 105 21.46 32.32 18.27
N ALA A 106 20.84 33.12 17.40
CA ALA A 106 21.18 33.19 15.98
C ALA A 106 22.59 33.78 15.77
N SER A 107 22.95 34.78 16.56
CA SER A 107 24.31 35.30 16.65
C SER A 107 24.53 36.01 17.97
N GLU A 108 25.76 36.03 18.45
CA GLU A 108 26.11 36.76 19.66
C GLU A 108 27.52 37.32 19.60
N LYS A 109 27.64 38.58 20.00
CA LYS A 109 28.87 39.34 20.13
C LYS A 109 29.08 39.64 21.61
N GLY A 110 30.12 39.04 22.18
CA GLY A 110 30.52 39.31 23.56
C GLY A 110 31.16 40.69 23.74
N SER A 111 31.41 41.07 24.98
CA SER A 111 32.13 42.30 25.35
C SER A 111 33.03 42.08 26.56
N VAL A 112 33.72 43.13 26.99
CA VAL A 112 34.55 43.15 28.19
C VAL A 112 33.88 44.03 29.22
N ASN A 113 33.61 43.48 30.42
CA ASN A 113 32.94 44.23 31.48
C ASN A 113 33.88 45.22 32.17
N VAL A 114 33.33 46.07 33.05
CA VAL A 114 34.08 47.08 33.82
C VAL A 114 35.17 46.50 34.73
N TYR A 115 35.22 45.18 34.93
CA TYR A 115 36.27 44.47 35.68
C TYR A 115 37.36 43.86 34.77
N GLY A 116 37.23 43.99 33.46
CA GLY A 116 38.18 43.46 32.48
C GLY A 116 37.94 42.00 32.08
N ASN A 117 36.80 41.41 32.45
CA ASN A 117 36.46 40.03 32.08
C ASN A 117 35.58 39.99 30.82
N GLU A 118 35.80 39.01 29.96
CA GLU A 118 34.93 38.75 28.80
C GLU A 118 33.58 38.19 29.26
N PHE A 119 32.50 38.60 28.61
CA PHE A 119 31.15 38.11 28.89
C PHE A 119 30.26 38.13 27.65
N LYS A 120 29.17 37.37 27.73
CA LYS A 120 28.10 37.31 26.73
C LYS A 120 26.76 37.65 27.39
N LEU A 121 25.80 38.17 26.63
CA LEU A 121 24.46 38.48 27.16
C LEU A 121 23.70 37.20 27.50
N SER A 122 23.95 36.11 26.77
CA SER A 122 23.39 34.79 27.02
C SER A 122 23.75 34.21 28.39
N ASP A 123 24.82 34.70 29.04
CA ASP A 123 25.17 34.28 30.39
C ASP A 123 24.24 34.88 31.46
N TYR A 124 23.52 35.96 31.13
CA TYR A 124 22.75 36.77 32.09
C TYR A 124 21.27 36.94 31.74
N ILE A 125 20.83 36.41 30.59
CA ILE A 125 19.42 36.41 30.19
C ILE A 125 18.79 35.07 30.54
N LYS A 126 17.62 35.13 31.16
CA LYS A 126 16.79 33.98 31.52
C LYS A 126 15.52 33.93 30.67
N PHE A 127 15.00 32.72 30.52
CA PHE A 127 13.76 32.46 29.80
C PHE A 127 12.82 31.57 30.62
N ALA A 128 11.52 31.76 30.41
CA ALA A 128 10.48 30.85 30.86
C ALA A 128 9.34 30.82 29.84
N VAL A 129 8.72 29.65 29.70
CA VAL A 129 7.49 29.43 28.92
C VAL A 129 6.37 29.19 29.92
N ILE A 130 5.28 29.94 29.80
CA ILE A 130 4.12 29.90 30.70
C ILE A 130 2.89 29.54 29.88
N GLU A 131 2.03 28.68 30.40
CA GLU A 131 0.81 28.28 29.70
C GLU A 131 -0.21 29.42 29.58
N GLY A 132 -0.83 29.52 28.41
CA GLY A 132 -1.87 30.49 28.09
C GLY A 132 -1.34 31.83 27.58
N ASN A 133 -2.28 32.72 27.24
CA ASN A 133 -2.02 34.09 26.81
C ASN A 133 -2.08 35.01 28.04
N GLN A 134 -0.92 35.33 28.60
CA GLN A 134 -0.80 36.09 29.85
C GLN A 134 -0.44 37.55 29.57
N SER A 135 -0.83 38.42 30.49
CA SER A 135 -0.46 39.84 30.47
C SER A 135 -0.10 40.28 31.88
N TYR A 136 0.91 41.13 32.00
CA TYR A 136 1.45 41.54 33.28
C TYR A 136 1.39 43.07 33.44
N GLU A 137 0.88 43.52 34.58
CA GLU A 137 0.73 44.95 34.92
C GLU A 137 2.09 45.65 35.18
N SER A 138 3.17 44.88 35.36
CA SER A 138 4.52 45.40 35.61
C SER A 138 5.60 44.39 35.25
N ARG A 139 6.84 44.89 35.06
CA ARG A 139 8.02 44.05 34.82
C ARG A 139 8.28 43.06 35.96
N ASP A 140 8.14 43.51 37.20
CA ASP A 140 8.33 42.66 38.39
C ASP A 140 7.32 41.51 38.45
N ALA A 141 6.08 41.75 38.03
CA ALA A 141 5.05 40.71 37.97
C ALA A 141 5.39 39.63 36.91
N ALA A 142 5.87 40.04 35.73
CA ALA A 142 6.29 39.11 34.68
C ALA A 142 7.50 38.25 35.11
N ILE A 143 8.49 38.88 35.76
CA ILE A 143 9.68 38.18 36.28
C ILE A 143 9.27 37.16 37.36
N THR A 144 8.40 37.56 38.29
CA THR A 144 7.90 36.65 39.35
C THR A 144 7.22 35.41 38.75
N ALA A 145 6.33 35.61 37.77
CA ALA A 145 5.64 34.52 37.09
C ALA A 145 6.61 33.60 36.33
N ALA A 146 7.63 34.18 35.68
CA ALA A 146 8.67 33.40 35.02
C ALA A 146 9.45 32.53 36.01
N GLU A 147 9.85 33.08 37.16
CA GLU A 147 10.56 32.35 38.22
C GLU A 147 9.72 31.20 38.79
N GLU A 148 8.42 31.40 38.99
CA GLU A 148 7.48 30.37 39.43
C GLU A 148 7.30 29.24 38.41
N ALA A 149 7.30 29.56 37.10
CA ALA A 149 7.20 28.60 36.01
C ALA A 149 8.49 27.79 35.75
N GLY A 150 9.59 28.11 36.44
CA GLY A 150 10.85 27.39 36.33
C GLY A 150 11.79 27.97 35.27
N THR A 151 12.33 29.17 35.53
CA THR A 151 13.28 29.80 34.60
C THR A 151 14.51 28.95 34.34
N VAL A 152 14.95 29.02 33.10
CA VAL A 152 16.17 28.40 32.60
C VAL A 152 17.06 29.49 32.00
N ASN A 153 18.37 29.29 32.06
CA ASN A 153 19.30 30.19 31.35
C ASN A 153 19.08 30.03 29.86
N ILE A 154 19.24 31.09 29.07
CA ILE A 154 19.11 31.01 27.60
C ILE A 154 20.18 30.13 26.92
N SER A 155 21.00 29.40 27.68
CA SER A 155 21.86 28.31 27.20
C SER A 155 21.22 26.91 27.36
N GLY A 156 20.13 26.76 28.12
CA GLY A 156 19.40 25.50 28.36
C GLY A 156 18.21 25.29 27.40
N LEU A 157 18.42 25.58 26.12
CA LEU A 157 17.47 26.01 25.07
C LEU A 157 16.36 25.03 24.61
N SER A 158 15.62 24.37 25.49
CA SER A 158 14.50 23.54 25.01
C SER A 158 13.35 23.42 26.01
N PHE A 159 12.13 23.55 25.47
CA PHE A 159 10.86 23.30 26.15
C PHE A 159 10.05 22.29 25.32
N SER A 160 9.56 21.24 25.98
CA SER A 160 8.58 20.31 25.42
C SER A 160 7.56 19.99 26.50
N ASP A 161 6.28 20.21 26.21
CA ASP A 161 5.21 19.96 27.17
C ASP A 161 4.65 18.53 27.09
N GLY A 162 5.03 17.76 26.05
CA GLY A 162 4.54 16.40 25.81
C GLY A 162 3.11 16.31 25.28
N ASP A 163 2.39 17.43 25.20
CA ASP A 163 1.02 17.50 24.70
C ASP A 163 0.92 17.22 23.19
N VAL A 164 -0.19 16.59 22.82
CA VAL A 164 -0.58 16.28 21.44
C VAL A 164 -1.51 17.38 20.91
N LEU A 165 -1.18 17.94 19.74
CA LEU A 165 -2.05 18.82 18.96
C LEU A 165 -2.71 18.02 17.83
N TYR A 166 -4.03 17.99 17.84
CA TYR A 166 -4.85 17.25 16.87
C TYR A 166 -5.19 18.14 15.66
N PRO A 167 -5.61 17.56 14.52
CA PRO A 167 -6.13 18.33 13.40
C PRO A 167 -7.32 19.22 13.80
N GLU A 168 -7.46 20.37 13.14
CA GLU A 168 -8.55 21.31 13.41
C GLU A 168 -9.92 20.62 13.26
N GLY A 169 -10.75 20.73 14.30
CA GLY A 169 -12.08 20.12 14.33
C GLY A 169 -12.15 18.66 14.81
N SER A 170 -11.01 18.06 15.19
CA SER A 170 -10.98 16.75 15.86
C SER A 170 -11.78 16.77 17.17
N ALA A 171 -12.46 15.66 17.48
CA ALA A 171 -13.19 15.47 18.74
C ALA A 171 -12.27 15.07 19.91
N ASP A 172 -11.02 14.71 19.61
CA ASP A 172 -10.12 14.01 20.54
C ASP A 172 -9.20 14.97 21.32
N GLY A 173 -9.14 16.24 20.93
CA GLY A 173 -8.34 17.23 21.65
C GLY A 173 -8.33 18.62 21.02
N ILE A 174 -7.33 19.40 21.41
CA ILE A 174 -7.13 20.77 20.92
C ILE A 174 -6.21 20.76 19.70
N SER A 175 -6.48 21.65 18.73
CA SER A 175 -5.63 21.86 17.56
C SER A 175 -4.66 23.02 17.71
N GLU A 176 -4.85 23.83 18.74
CA GLU A 176 -4.03 24.99 19.03
C GLU A 176 -3.73 25.12 20.52
N LYS A 177 -2.55 25.66 20.83
CA LYS A 177 -2.11 25.92 22.18
C LYS A 177 -1.45 27.29 22.29
N TYR A 178 -1.78 28.00 23.36
CA TYR A 178 -1.26 29.34 23.64
C TYR A 178 -0.21 29.25 24.74
N VAL A 179 0.90 29.96 24.56
CA VAL A 179 1.96 30.09 25.55
C VAL A 179 2.44 31.53 25.61
N THR A 180 2.88 31.96 26.80
CA THR A 180 3.54 33.24 27.02
C THR A 180 5.02 33.00 27.21
N LEU A 181 5.84 33.60 26.36
CA LEU A 181 7.29 33.62 26.47
C LEU A 181 7.72 34.87 27.25
N VAL A 182 8.46 34.66 28.35
CA VAL A 182 9.07 35.74 29.14
C VAL A 182 10.59 35.64 29.05
N VAL A 183 11.22 36.68 28.51
CA VAL A 183 12.69 36.80 28.41
C VAL A 183 13.13 38.00 29.23
N TYR A 184 14.03 37.81 30.20
CA TYR A 184 14.45 38.89 31.08
C TYR A 184 15.90 38.78 31.54
N MET A 185 16.48 39.92 31.93
CA MET A 185 17.74 39.98 32.66
C MET A 185 17.45 40.16 34.16
N PRO A 186 17.87 39.26 35.05
CA PRO A 186 17.59 39.40 36.49
C PRO A 186 18.10 40.71 37.08
N THR A 187 17.35 41.29 38.01
CA THR A 187 17.77 42.51 38.73
C THR A 187 18.98 42.30 39.62
N SER A 188 19.31 41.04 39.94
CA SER A 188 20.52 40.64 40.66
C SER A 188 21.79 40.71 39.81
N VAL A 189 21.67 40.87 38.48
CA VAL A 189 22.84 41.01 37.60
C VAL A 189 23.55 42.31 37.94
N GLY A 190 24.77 42.18 38.46
CA GLY A 190 25.60 43.31 38.85
C GLY A 190 26.39 43.91 37.68
N ASN A 191 27.46 44.62 38.02
CA ASN A 191 28.39 45.20 37.04
C ASN A 191 29.11 44.16 36.14
N ASP A 192 28.91 42.87 36.39
CA ASP A 192 29.49 41.79 35.57
C ASP A 192 28.95 41.77 34.13
N ALA A 193 27.75 42.33 33.88
CA ALA A 193 27.17 42.53 32.55
C ALA A 193 27.31 43.98 32.03
N ASN A 194 27.97 44.86 32.78
CA ASN A 194 28.17 46.26 32.40
C ASN A 194 29.45 46.39 31.57
N TYR A 195 29.31 46.70 30.27
CA TYR A 195 30.45 46.80 29.36
C TYR A 195 31.30 48.05 29.62
N MET A 196 32.62 47.88 29.48
CA MET A 196 33.55 49.00 29.65
C MET A 196 33.47 49.96 28.46
N THR A 197 33.36 51.27 28.71
CA THR A 197 33.49 52.29 27.68
C THR A 197 34.97 52.66 27.49
N ALA A 198 35.66 51.98 26.56
CA ALA A 198 37.07 52.20 26.22
C ALA A 198 37.33 52.07 24.71
N ASP A 199 38.47 52.60 24.25
CA ASP A 199 38.91 52.45 22.85
C ASP A 199 39.04 50.96 22.50
N ASN A 200 38.33 50.52 21.44
CA ASN A 200 38.23 49.13 20.95
C ASN A 200 37.38 48.15 21.78
N VAL A 201 36.54 48.62 22.72
CA VAL A 201 35.49 47.79 23.33
C VAL A 201 34.14 48.15 22.72
N SER A 202 33.50 47.20 22.04
CA SER A 202 32.15 47.34 21.50
C SER A 202 31.11 46.82 22.49
N ALA A 203 29.91 47.41 22.48
CA ALA A 203 28.77 46.89 23.21
C ALA A 203 28.49 45.42 22.83
N PRO A 204 28.04 44.58 23.79
CA PRO A 204 27.60 43.23 23.49
C PRO A 204 26.27 43.27 22.72
N GLU A 205 26.08 42.34 21.81
CA GLU A 205 24.88 42.23 20.97
C GLU A 205 24.46 40.76 20.93
N ILE A 206 23.16 40.48 21.03
CA ILE A 206 22.61 39.13 20.93
C ILE A 206 21.41 39.15 19.98
N ASN A 207 21.35 38.18 19.07
CA ASN A 207 20.23 37.96 18.19
C ASN A 207 19.54 36.65 18.56
N LEU A 208 18.26 36.73 18.90
CA LEU A 208 17.45 35.61 19.36
C LEU A 208 16.45 35.21 18.26
N GLY A 209 16.40 33.93 17.96
CA GLY A 209 15.37 33.30 17.16
C GLY A 209 14.52 32.34 17.98
N VAL A 210 13.48 31.82 17.35
CA VAL A 210 12.69 30.70 17.86
C VAL A 210 12.68 29.58 16.83
N THR A 211 12.76 28.34 17.30
CA THR A 211 12.59 27.13 16.51
C THR A 211 11.42 26.35 17.07
N LEU A 212 10.49 25.99 16.19
CA LEU A 212 9.40 25.07 16.48
C LEU A 212 9.61 23.81 15.63
N MET A 213 9.65 22.65 16.29
CA MET A 213 9.74 21.35 15.63
C MET A 213 8.51 20.53 15.97
N ALA A 214 7.87 19.94 14.97
CA ALA A 214 6.80 18.97 15.17
C ALA A 214 7.29 17.55 14.88
N THR A 215 6.76 16.59 15.62
CA THR A 215 6.95 15.16 15.36
C THR A 215 5.57 14.53 15.29
N GLN A 216 5.33 13.74 14.24
CA GLN A 216 4.11 12.96 14.13
C GLN A 216 3.98 12.06 15.36
N THR A 217 2.80 12.04 15.96
CA THR A 217 2.45 11.06 16.99
C THR A 217 1.40 10.12 16.43
N PRO A 218 1.40 8.82 16.81
CA PRO A 218 0.35 7.90 16.39
C PRO A 218 -1.03 8.46 16.75
N TYR A 219 -1.87 8.62 15.73
CA TYR A 219 -3.26 9.06 15.83
C TYR A 219 -3.91 8.74 14.49
N GLU A 220 -4.80 7.75 14.46
CA GLU A 220 -5.66 7.49 13.32
C GLU A 220 -7.12 7.46 13.78
N SER A 221 -7.93 8.33 13.18
CA SER A 221 -9.39 8.22 13.20
C SER A 221 -9.81 7.93 11.78
N ASP A 222 -9.91 6.65 11.44
CA ASP A 222 -10.42 6.21 10.14
C ASP A 222 -11.89 5.74 10.24
N SER A 223 -12.36 5.13 9.15
CA SER A 223 -13.73 4.63 9.01
C SER A 223 -14.09 3.48 9.97
N PHE A 224 -13.10 2.88 10.64
CA PHE A 224 -13.27 1.72 11.52
C PHE A 224 -13.37 2.10 13.01
N GLY A 225 -13.20 3.38 13.34
CA GLY A 225 -13.38 3.92 14.69
C GLY A 225 -12.07 4.30 15.37
N ILE A 226 -12.18 4.77 16.61
CA ILE A 226 -11.05 5.34 17.38
C ILE A 226 -10.13 4.28 18.03
N ASP A 227 -10.45 3.00 17.87
CA ASP A 227 -9.85 1.89 18.64
C ASP A 227 -9.30 0.75 17.75
N TYR A 228 -9.18 0.93 16.42
CA TYR A 228 -8.64 -0.14 15.56
C TYR A 228 -7.17 -0.47 15.91
N ASP A 229 -6.43 0.51 16.43
CA ASP A 229 -5.05 0.35 16.90
C ASP A 229 -4.95 -0.09 18.39
N ALA A 230 -6.02 -0.67 18.94
CA ALA A 230 -5.91 -1.41 20.20
C ALA A 230 -5.27 -2.80 20.00
N ALA A 231 -4.74 -3.10 18.81
CA ALA A 231 -3.78 -4.19 18.65
C ALA A 231 -2.59 -3.90 19.58
N ALA A 232 -2.40 -4.76 20.59
CA ALA A 232 -1.22 -4.69 21.43
C ALA A 232 0.01 -4.79 20.52
N ALA A 233 0.85 -3.76 20.47
CA ALA A 233 2.11 -3.83 19.75
C ALA A 233 3.01 -4.87 20.43
N VAL A 234 3.00 -6.10 19.92
CA VAL A 234 3.70 -7.23 20.53
C VAL A 234 5.15 -7.22 20.04
N ASN A 235 6.08 -7.00 20.98
CA ASN A 235 7.53 -7.03 20.74
C ASN A 235 8.22 -8.16 21.53
N THR A 236 7.49 -8.83 22.42
CA THR A 236 8.03 -9.86 23.31
C THR A 236 7.06 -11.02 23.47
N GLU A 237 7.58 -12.19 23.86
CA GLU A 237 6.74 -13.36 24.14
C GLU A 237 5.71 -13.10 25.25
N GLU A 238 6.08 -12.34 26.30
CA GLU A 238 5.16 -12.01 27.40
C GLU A 238 3.98 -11.18 26.89
N GLU A 239 4.25 -10.16 26.07
CA GLU A 239 3.21 -9.35 25.44
C GLU A 239 2.34 -10.18 24.49
N LEU A 240 2.93 -11.12 23.73
CA LEU A 240 2.19 -12.02 22.85
C LEU A 240 1.19 -12.85 23.65
N ARG A 241 1.62 -13.42 24.77
CA ARG A 241 0.77 -14.25 25.64
C ARG A 241 -0.36 -13.44 26.25
N ASP A 242 -0.06 -12.25 26.74
CA ASP A 242 -1.06 -11.36 27.33
C ASP A 242 -2.09 -10.90 26.29
N ALA A 243 -1.65 -10.59 25.07
CA ALA A 243 -2.53 -10.19 23.97
C ALA A 243 -3.41 -11.36 23.50
N VAL A 244 -2.82 -12.54 23.28
CA VAL A 244 -3.55 -13.75 22.88
C VAL A 244 -4.56 -14.18 23.93
N ALA A 245 -4.24 -14.06 25.23
CA ALA A 245 -5.17 -14.39 26.30
C ALA A 245 -6.37 -13.42 26.39
N GLN A 246 -6.23 -12.20 25.86
CA GLN A 246 -7.31 -11.23 25.74
C GLN A 246 -8.17 -11.47 24.49
N GLY A 247 -7.55 -11.96 23.41
CA GLY A 247 -8.18 -12.12 22.09
C GLY A 247 -8.24 -10.81 21.30
N GLY A 248 -8.91 -10.83 20.16
CA GLY A 248 -8.95 -9.71 19.20
C GLY A 248 -7.74 -9.71 18.27
N ASP A 249 -7.39 -8.53 17.77
CA ASP A 249 -6.29 -8.36 16.82
C ASP A 249 -4.94 -8.24 17.56
N VAL A 250 -3.98 -9.05 17.16
CA VAL A 250 -2.63 -9.15 17.72
C VAL A 250 -1.63 -8.98 16.60
N VAL A 251 -0.87 -7.88 16.63
CA VAL A 251 0.10 -7.54 15.58
C VAL A 251 1.52 -7.68 16.13
N LEU A 252 2.35 -8.48 15.46
CA LEU A 252 3.76 -8.57 15.78
C LEU A 252 4.53 -7.37 15.21
N TYR A 253 5.41 -6.78 16.02
CA TYR A 253 6.33 -5.72 15.60
C TYR A 253 7.80 -6.19 15.59
N SER A 254 8.05 -7.40 16.07
CA SER A 254 9.36 -8.04 16.04
C SER A 254 9.22 -9.56 15.98
N ASP A 255 10.32 -10.23 15.62
CA ASP A 255 10.43 -11.67 15.78
C ASP A 255 10.26 -12.08 17.25
N ILE A 256 9.61 -13.23 17.48
CA ILE A 256 9.31 -13.78 18.81
C ILE A 256 9.89 -15.19 18.93
N GLU A 257 10.63 -15.47 20.00
CA GLU A 257 10.95 -16.84 20.40
C GLU A 257 9.91 -17.32 21.41
N LEU A 258 9.15 -18.37 21.09
CA LEU A 258 8.27 -19.03 22.03
C LEU A 258 9.05 -20.06 22.85
N THR A 259 9.05 -19.87 24.16
CA THR A 259 9.72 -20.74 25.13
C THR A 259 8.76 -21.76 25.76
N ASP A 260 7.45 -21.53 25.67
CA ASP A 260 6.38 -22.40 26.17
C ASP A 260 5.17 -22.44 25.20
N GLU A 261 4.19 -23.31 25.45
CA GLU A 261 2.97 -23.43 24.62
C GLU A 261 2.11 -22.16 24.68
N LEU A 262 1.67 -21.67 23.52
CA LEU A 262 0.75 -20.55 23.33
C LEU A 262 -0.66 -21.09 23.07
N ASP A 263 -1.46 -21.11 24.13
CA ASP A 263 -2.86 -21.54 24.09
C ASP A 263 -3.78 -20.44 23.55
N ILE A 264 -4.47 -20.72 22.44
CA ILE A 264 -5.55 -19.87 21.93
C ILE A 264 -6.87 -20.34 22.52
N ASN A 265 -7.40 -19.58 23.48
CA ASN A 265 -8.66 -19.85 24.18
C ASN A 265 -9.76 -18.83 23.90
N THR A 266 -9.44 -17.78 23.14
CA THR A 266 -10.31 -16.68 22.72
C THR A 266 -10.13 -16.46 21.23
N ASP A 267 -11.12 -15.87 20.57
CA ASP A 267 -10.99 -15.52 19.15
C ASP A 267 -9.87 -14.49 18.97
N THR A 268 -8.90 -14.80 18.12
CA THR A 268 -7.67 -14.03 17.93
C THR A 268 -7.31 -13.96 16.45
N VAL A 269 -7.00 -12.76 15.95
CA VAL A 269 -6.32 -12.55 14.69
C VAL A 269 -4.85 -12.28 15.00
N LEU A 270 -3.97 -13.19 14.60
CA LEU A 270 -2.52 -13.04 14.72
C LEU A 270 -1.96 -12.55 13.38
N ASP A 271 -1.74 -11.25 13.29
CA ASP A 271 -1.03 -10.61 12.20
C ASP A 271 0.47 -10.68 12.48
N LEU A 272 1.18 -11.49 11.71
CA LEU A 272 2.61 -11.66 11.84
C LEU A 272 3.39 -10.45 11.31
N SER A 273 2.79 -9.63 10.45
CA SER A 273 3.38 -8.40 9.88
C SER A 273 4.82 -8.58 9.36
N GLY A 274 5.07 -9.70 8.68
CA GLY A 274 6.36 -10.09 8.13
C GLY A 274 7.38 -10.63 9.14
N ASN A 275 7.06 -10.67 10.43
CA ASN A 275 7.93 -11.16 11.49
C ASN A 275 7.87 -12.69 11.64
N THR A 276 8.84 -13.23 12.38
CA THR A 276 9.04 -14.66 12.58
C THR A 276 8.74 -15.08 14.02
N ILE A 277 7.94 -16.14 14.20
CA ILE A 277 7.85 -16.90 15.44
C ILE A 277 8.78 -18.12 15.32
N VAL A 278 9.77 -18.22 16.20
CA VAL A 278 10.65 -19.40 16.33
C VAL A 278 10.37 -20.10 17.67
N PHE A 279 10.81 -21.36 17.80
CA PHE A 279 10.59 -22.15 19.01
C PHE A 279 11.90 -22.45 19.73
N SER A 280 11.92 -22.25 21.05
CA SER A 280 13.12 -22.42 21.84
C SER A 280 13.64 -23.86 21.83
N ALA A 281 14.92 -24.04 21.54
CA ALA A 281 15.56 -25.36 21.51
C ALA A 281 15.57 -26.06 22.90
N ASP A 282 15.53 -25.29 23.99
CA ASP A 282 15.48 -25.83 25.34
C ASP A 282 14.16 -26.57 25.62
N THR A 283 13.05 -26.07 25.07
CA THR A 283 11.70 -26.65 25.23
C THR A 283 11.36 -27.61 24.10
N TYR A 284 11.62 -27.20 22.85
CA TYR A 284 11.16 -27.86 21.64
C TYR A 284 12.26 -28.61 20.88
N GLY A 285 13.53 -28.50 21.29
CA GLY A 285 14.67 -29.13 20.60
C GLY A 285 15.03 -30.53 21.13
N SER A 286 14.39 -31.01 22.19
CA SER A 286 14.67 -32.34 22.75
C SER A 286 13.64 -33.38 22.30
N ASN A 287 14.11 -34.55 21.83
CA ASN A 287 13.29 -35.76 21.58
C ASN A 287 12.79 -36.39 22.91
N SER A 288 12.17 -35.59 23.77
CA SER A 288 11.63 -35.98 25.07
C SER A 288 10.27 -36.63 24.88
N SER A 289 10.33 -37.87 24.39
CA SER A 289 9.17 -38.71 24.12
C SER A 289 8.34 -39.01 25.37
N SER A 290 7.06 -38.70 25.29
CA SER A 290 6.02 -39.66 25.68
C SER A 290 5.20 -39.93 24.42
N SER A 291 4.99 -41.21 24.11
CA SER A 291 4.55 -41.72 22.80
C SER A 291 3.11 -41.35 22.38
N ASP A 292 2.47 -40.39 23.04
CA ASP A 292 1.08 -39.98 22.81
C ASP A 292 0.86 -38.44 22.91
N SER A 293 1.93 -37.63 23.02
CA SER A 293 1.81 -36.17 23.10
C SER A 293 2.61 -35.51 21.99
N HIS A 294 1.95 -35.08 20.91
CA HIS A 294 2.53 -34.12 19.97
C HIS A 294 2.98 -32.89 20.75
N ASN A 295 4.14 -32.33 20.44
CA ASN A 295 4.56 -31.08 21.05
C ASN A 295 4.07 -29.93 20.17
N THR A 296 3.14 -29.12 20.67
CA THR A 296 2.34 -28.21 19.85
C THR A 296 2.47 -26.77 20.34
N PRO A 297 3.51 -26.03 19.92
CA PRO A 297 3.79 -24.69 20.42
C PRO A 297 2.62 -23.72 20.32
N ILE A 298 1.83 -23.76 19.24
CA ILE A 298 0.62 -22.95 19.09
C ILE A 298 -0.58 -23.90 19.07
N GLN A 299 -1.46 -23.80 20.05
CA GLN A 299 -2.62 -24.69 20.18
C GLN A 299 -3.93 -23.92 20.16
N VAL A 300 -4.76 -24.20 19.16
CA VAL A 300 -6.12 -23.65 19.03
C VAL A 300 -7.12 -24.55 19.74
N ASN A 301 -7.63 -24.11 20.88
CA ASN A 301 -8.51 -24.92 21.72
C ASN A 301 -9.99 -24.80 21.33
N ALA A 302 -10.78 -25.79 21.74
CA ALA A 302 -12.21 -25.84 21.46
C ALA A 302 -12.95 -24.58 21.96
N GLY A 303 -13.70 -23.95 21.04
CA GLY A 303 -14.45 -22.73 21.32
C GLY A 303 -13.70 -21.42 20.99
N ALA A 304 -12.48 -21.51 20.47
CA ALA A 304 -11.70 -20.36 19.98
C ALA A 304 -11.43 -20.45 18.48
N THR A 305 -11.27 -19.29 17.87
CA THR A 305 -10.78 -19.13 16.50
C THR A 305 -9.40 -18.47 16.49
N LEU A 306 -8.44 -19.04 15.78
CA LEU A 306 -7.20 -18.35 15.42
C LEU A 306 -7.23 -18.04 13.92
N THR A 307 -7.07 -16.78 13.55
CA THR A 307 -6.75 -16.36 12.17
C THR A 307 -5.28 -15.97 12.10
N ILE A 308 -4.50 -16.54 11.17
CA ILE A 308 -3.10 -16.18 10.92
C ILE A 308 -3.01 -15.38 9.62
N THR A 309 -2.36 -14.22 9.67
CA THR A 309 -2.20 -13.30 8.51
C THR A 309 -0.88 -12.51 8.60
N GLY A 310 -0.68 -11.53 7.72
CA GLY A 310 0.45 -10.61 7.77
C GLY A 310 1.75 -11.08 7.11
N ASN A 311 1.73 -12.19 6.37
CA ASN A 311 2.86 -12.71 5.57
C ASN A 311 4.18 -12.94 6.35
N GLY A 312 4.11 -13.17 7.66
CA GLY A 312 5.27 -13.58 8.46
C GLY A 312 5.53 -15.08 8.44
N THR A 313 6.44 -15.55 9.30
CA THR A 313 6.90 -16.94 9.33
C THR A 313 6.70 -17.59 10.71
N ILE A 314 6.24 -18.83 10.75
CA ILE A 314 6.25 -19.70 11.93
C ILE A 314 7.26 -20.82 11.64
N ASP A 315 8.41 -20.77 12.30
CA ASP A 315 9.58 -21.58 11.97
C ASP A 315 9.89 -22.63 13.05
N ALA A 316 9.56 -23.89 12.72
CA ALA A 316 9.93 -25.09 13.46
C ALA A 316 11.01 -25.93 12.74
N SER A 317 11.75 -25.37 11.78
CA SER A 317 12.80 -26.12 11.06
C SER A 317 13.97 -26.52 11.96
N SER A 318 14.13 -25.86 13.11
CA SER A 318 15.15 -26.18 14.11
C SER A 318 14.60 -26.95 15.32
N ALA A 319 13.29 -27.25 15.32
CA ALA A 319 12.64 -27.98 16.40
C ALA A 319 12.86 -29.50 16.29
N SER A 320 12.48 -30.26 17.31
CA SER A 320 12.56 -31.72 17.28
C SER A 320 11.58 -32.33 16.26
N ASP A 321 11.85 -33.58 15.86
CA ASP A 321 10.99 -34.31 14.92
C ASP A 321 9.54 -34.51 15.41
N TYR A 322 9.23 -34.24 16.68
CA TYR A 322 7.90 -34.45 17.29
C TYR A 322 7.11 -33.14 17.49
N VAL A 323 7.56 -32.05 16.86
CA VAL A 323 6.90 -30.75 16.94
C VAL A 323 5.99 -30.55 15.74
N VAL A 324 4.74 -30.16 16.03
CA VAL A 324 3.82 -29.57 15.06
C VAL A 324 3.67 -28.10 15.46
N PRO A 325 4.17 -27.13 14.68
CA PRO A 325 4.22 -25.73 15.09
C PRO A 325 2.82 -25.14 15.34
N VAL A 326 1.80 -25.55 14.58
CA VAL A 326 0.42 -25.09 14.74
C VAL A 326 -0.55 -26.28 14.79
N ASN A 327 -1.30 -26.37 15.88
CA ASN A 327 -2.25 -27.45 16.17
C ASN A 327 -3.66 -26.91 16.39
N CYS A 328 -4.67 -27.55 15.80
CA CYS A 328 -6.07 -27.24 16.02
C CYS A 328 -6.77 -28.37 16.81
N ASN A 329 -7.02 -28.12 18.09
CA ASN A 329 -7.60 -29.05 19.07
C ASN A 329 -9.08 -28.73 19.33
N GLY A 330 -9.96 -29.12 18.41
CA GLY A 330 -11.40 -28.87 18.51
C GLY A 330 -11.82 -27.40 18.29
N GLY A 331 -10.88 -26.49 18.05
CA GLY A 331 -11.13 -25.09 17.71
C GLY A 331 -11.32 -24.84 16.21
N ASN A 332 -11.16 -23.59 15.79
CA ASN A 332 -11.18 -23.18 14.39
C ASN A 332 -9.88 -22.44 14.04
N LEU A 333 -9.11 -22.95 13.09
CA LEU A 333 -7.90 -22.33 12.57
C LEU A 333 -8.17 -21.83 11.16
N VAL A 334 -7.92 -20.55 10.91
CA VAL A 334 -7.97 -19.92 9.59
C VAL A 334 -6.56 -19.42 9.29
N ILE A 335 -6.01 -19.81 8.14
CA ILE A 335 -4.73 -19.32 7.66
C ILE A 335 -5.00 -18.54 6.37
N GLU A 336 -4.86 -17.22 6.45
CA GLU A 336 -5.06 -16.35 5.29
C GLU A 336 -3.81 -16.31 4.42
N ASN A 337 -2.63 -16.27 5.03
CA ASN A 337 -1.32 -16.24 4.36
C ASN A 337 -0.18 -16.48 5.38
N GLY A 338 1.08 -16.33 4.95
CA GLY A 338 2.28 -16.55 5.77
C GLY A 338 2.99 -17.86 5.48
N THR A 339 4.12 -18.08 6.15
CA THR A 339 4.94 -19.29 5.99
C THR A 339 4.91 -20.13 7.26
N ILE A 340 4.70 -21.44 7.15
CA ILE A 340 4.87 -22.39 8.26
C ILE A 340 5.86 -23.46 7.80
N THR A 341 6.96 -23.62 8.54
CA THR A 341 8.05 -24.53 8.14
C THR A 341 8.42 -25.49 9.26
N VAL A 342 8.72 -26.73 8.87
CA VAL A 342 9.24 -27.81 9.71
C VAL A 342 10.34 -28.57 8.97
N ASP A 343 11.19 -29.29 9.70
CA ASP A 343 12.13 -30.27 9.14
C ASP A 343 11.99 -31.57 9.93
N THR A 344 11.02 -32.40 9.54
CA THR A 344 10.70 -33.62 10.29
C THR A 344 10.12 -34.71 9.40
N PRO A 345 10.59 -35.97 9.52
CA PRO A 345 9.93 -37.10 8.87
C PRO A 345 8.73 -37.62 9.65
N ARG A 346 8.38 -37.07 10.81
CA ARG A 346 7.37 -37.64 11.72
C ARG A 346 6.10 -36.81 11.87
N GLU A 347 6.21 -35.49 11.70
CA GLU A 347 5.12 -34.55 11.92
C GLU A 347 4.86 -33.68 10.68
N SER A 348 3.99 -32.68 10.82
CA SER A 348 3.53 -31.80 9.75
C SER A 348 3.61 -30.32 10.15
N CYS A 349 3.39 -29.41 9.20
CA CYS A 349 3.28 -27.97 9.48
C CYS A 349 2.01 -27.68 10.31
N VAL A 350 0.90 -28.32 9.96
CA VAL A 350 -0.39 -28.16 10.65
C VAL A 350 -0.98 -29.52 11.00
N TYR A 351 -1.52 -29.64 12.21
CA TYR A 351 -2.24 -30.83 12.68
C TYR A 351 -3.63 -30.47 13.19
N VAL A 352 -4.62 -31.32 12.96
CA VAL A 352 -5.98 -31.14 13.49
C VAL A 352 -6.54 -32.40 14.15
N TRP A 353 -7.23 -32.21 15.27
CA TRP A 353 -7.87 -33.28 16.02
C TRP A 353 -9.04 -32.78 16.85
N ASN A 354 -9.73 -33.72 17.51
CA ASN A 354 -10.88 -33.46 18.37
C ASN A 354 -12.03 -32.69 17.70
N GLY A 355 -12.23 -32.94 16.41
CA GLY A 355 -13.28 -32.28 15.63
C GLY A 355 -13.00 -30.81 15.28
N GLY A 356 -11.74 -30.37 15.41
CA GLY A 356 -11.34 -29.02 15.01
C GLY A 356 -11.44 -28.79 13.51
N THR A 357 -11.47 -27.54 13.10
CA THR A 357 -11.54 -27.13 11.70
C THR A 357 -10.31 -26.31 11.33
N VAL A 358 -9.72 -26.60 10.17
CA VAL A 358 -8.62 -25.83 9.59
C VAL A 358 -9.05 -25.39 8.19
N THR A 359 -9.00 -24.08 7.94
CA THR A 359 -9.26 -23.47 6.64
C THR A 359 -8.01 -22.73 6.18
N ILE A 360 -7.49 -23.08 5.01
CA ILE A 360 -6.30 -22.46 4.43
C ILE A 360 -6.70 -21.74 3.15
N TYR A 361 -6.54 -20.41 3.11
CA TYR A 361 -6.80 -19.61 1.92
C TYR A 361 -5.55 -19.40 1.08
N ASP A 362 -4.39 -19.19 1.72
CA ASP A 362 -3.10 -19.06 1.07
C ASP A 362 -1.97 -19.34 2.08
N GLY A 363 -0.71 -19.29 1.63
CA GLY A 363 0.48 -19.43 2.45
C GLY A 363 1.48 -20.45 1.92
N LEU A 364 2.65 -20.53 2.55
CA LEU A 364 3.74 -21.43 2.19
C LEU A 364 3.99 -22.44 3.31
N PHE A 365 3.73 -23.71 3.05
CA PHE A 365 3.88 -24.81 3.99
C PHE A 365 5.04 -25.69 3.58
N ILE A 366 6.10 -25.73 4.37
CA ILE A 366 7.33 -26.42 4.01
C ILE A 366 7.62 -27.51 5.03
N ASN A 367 7.65 -28.76 4.59
CA ASN A 367 8.37 -29.80 5.31
C ASN A 367 9.69 -30.09 4.57
N SER A 368 10.80 -29.61 5.14
CA SER A 368 12.13 -29.68 4.53
C SER A 368 12.80 -31.05 4.67
N SER A 369 12.12 -32.03 5.30
CA SER A 369 12.73 -33.33 5.56
C SER A 369 13.15 -34.03 4.27
N SER A 370 14.41 -34.45 4.25
CA SER A 370 14.94 -35.27 3.15
C SER A 370 14.62 -36.76 3.28
N GLU A 371 13.98 -37.16 4.39
CA GLU A 371 13.54 -38.52 4.67
C GLU A 371 12.07 -38.71 4.30
N ASP A 372 11.69 -39.94 3.94
CA ASP A 372 10.29 -40.33 3.77
C ASP A 372 9.56 -40.27 5.12
N TYR A 373 8.25 -40.07 5.07
CA TYR A 373 7.41 -40.04 6.27
C TYR A 373 7.56 -41.34 7.09
N ALA A 374 7.93 -41.20 8.36
CA ALA A 374 8.39 -42.30 9.21
C ALA A 374 7.30 -43.33 9.56
N TYR A 375 6.02 -42.95 9.45
CA TYR A 375 4.88 -43.79 9.82
C TYR A 375 4.10 -44.32 8.61
N GLY A 376 4.52 -44.00 7.40
CA GLY A 376 3.85 -44.41 6.16
C GLY A 376 4.81 -44.44 4.97
N ASP A 377 4.26 -44.43 3.77
CA ASP A 377 5.04 -44.35 2.54
C ASP A 377 4.96 -42.93 1.96
N GLY A 378 6.03 -42.48 1.31
CA GLY A 378 6.06 -41.24 0.52
C GLY A 378 6.59 -40.01 1.25
N ALA A 379 6.47 -38.87 0.58
CA ALA A 379 6.98 -37.57 1.02
C ALA A 379 6.49 -37.19 2.43
N PRO A 380 7.29 -36.42 3.19
CA PRO A 380 6.94 -35.95 4.53
C PRO A 380 5.71 -35.03 4.49
N LEU A 381 4.94 -35.03 5.58
CA LEU A 381 3.62 -34.39 5.61
C LEU A 381 3.74 -32.87 5.75
N THR A 382 2.93 -32.14 5.00
CA THR A 382 2.69 -30.70 5.20
C THR A 382 1.48 -30.47 6.10
N LEU A 383 0.43 -31.27 5.92
CA LEU A 383 -0.82 -31.24 6.67
C LEU A 383 -1.14 -32.64 7.18
N ASN A 384 -1.74 -32.76 8.36
CA ASN A 384 -2.12 -34.06 8.91
C ASN A 384 -3.33 -33.97 9.86
N MET A 385 -4.05 -35.09 10.05
CA MET A 385 -5.18 -35.17 10.99
C MET A 385 -5.05 -36.34 11.95
N SER A 386 -5.85 -36.33 13.02
CA SER A 386 -5.90 -37.46 13.94
C SER A 386 -6.62 -38.68 13.39
N ASN A 387 -5.94 -39.83 13.46
CA ASN A 387 -6.50 -41.14 13.13
C ASN A 387 -7.65 -41.59 14.05
N GLY A 388 -7.67 -41.13 15.29
CA GLY A 388 -8.63 -41.56 16.31
C GLY A 388 -9.85 -40.65 16.42
N ASN A 389 -9.62 -39.34 16.40
CA ASN A 389 -10.66 -38.32 16.53
C ASN A 389 -10.36 -37.16 15.57
N PRO A 390 -10.54 -37.38 14.25
CA PRO A 390 -10.14 -36.41 13.24
C PRO A 390 -10.92 -35.10 13.35
N GLY A 391 -10.31 -34.02 12.89
CA GLY A 391 -11.01 -32.80 12.51
C GLY A 391 -11.26 -32.75 11.00
N THR A 392 -11.28 -31.54 10.46
CA THR A 392 -11.35 -31.28 9.02
C THR A 392 -10.31 -30.26 8.60
N ILE A 393 -9.64 -30.50 7.48
CA ILE A 393 -8.81 -29.51 6.80
C ILE A 393 -9.45 -29.21 5.44
N THR A 394 -9.50 -27.94 5.05
CA THR A 394 -9.97 -27.50 3.74
C THR A 394 -9.03 -26.43 3.19
N VAL A 395 -8.48 -26.69 2.00
CA VAL A 395 -7.48 -25.86 1.33
C VAL A 395 -8.07 -25.22 0.08
N TYR A 396 -8.07 -23.90 0.04
CA TYR A 396 -8.49 -23.05 -1.08
C TYR A 396 -7.30 -22.46 -1.84
N GLY A 397 -6.11 -22.45 -1.24
CA GLY A 397 -4.92 -21.95 -1.91
C GLY A 397 -3.64 -22.24 -1.12
N GLY A 398 -2.53 -21.70 -1.62
CA GLY A 398 -1.22 -21.85 -1.01
C GLY A 398 -0.31 -22.87 -1.68
N THR A 399 0.94 -22.84 -1.26
CA THR A 399 2.02 -23.70 -1.73
C THR A 399 2.42 -24.71 -0.65
N PHE A 400 2.58 -25.96 -1.05
CA PHE A 400 2.95 -27.07 -0.19
C PHE A 400 4.22 -27.74 -0.71
N VAL A 401 5.31 -27.68 0.06
CA VAL A 401 6.57 -28.39 -0.21
C VAL A 401 6.64 -29.60 0.71
N GLY A 402 6.53 -30.80 0.13
CA GLY A 402 6.37 -32.05 0.85
C GLY A 402 5.30 -32.92 0.21
N ARG A 403 4.37 -33.47 1.00
CA ARG A 403 3.23 -34.24 0.47
C ARG A 403 2.17 -33.32 -0.14
N ASP A 404 1.67 -33.75 -1.30
CA ASP A 404 0.54 -33.13 -2.00
C ASP A 404 -0.73 -33.12 -1.13
N PRO A 405 -1.35 -31.94 -0.87
CA PRO A 405 -2.59 -31.86 -0.09
C PRO A 405 -3.78 -32.58 -0.76
N ASP A 406 -3.74 -32.85 -2.07
CA ASP A 406 -4.82 -33.58 -2.76
C ASP A 406 -4.83 -35.08 -2.42
N LEU A 407 -3.72 -35.62 -1.91
CA LEU A 407 -3.67 -36.99 -1.39
C LEU A 407 -4.37 -37.13 -0.03
N GLY A 408 -4.71 -36.01 0.62
CA GLY A 408 -5.39 -35.96 1.90
C GLY A 408 -4.55 -36.53 3.05
N ASP A 409 -5.26 -37.07 4.03
CA ASP A 409 -4.67 -37.62 5.26
C ASP A 409 -3.89 -38.92 4.99
N ASP A 410 -2.82 -39.14 5.73
CA ASP A 410 -1.91 -40.29 5.52
C ASP A 410 -2.59 -41.65 5.74
N ASN A 411 -3.60 -41.72 6.60
CA ASN A 411 -4.26 -42.96 7.01
C ASN A 411 -5.75 -42.99 6.62
N LEU A 412 -6.45 -41.85 6.68
CA LEU A 412 -7.86 -41.73 6.28
C LEU A 412 -8.02 -41.48 4.77
N GLY A 413 -6.98 -40.96 4.10
CA GLY A 413 -7.01 -40.58 2.70
C GLY A 413 -7.98 -39.43 2.41
N GLY A 414 -8.50 -39.40 1.17
CA GLY A 414 -9.41 -38.35 0.72
C GLY A 414 -8.64 -37.26 -0.03
N THR A 415 -9.03 -36.01 0.18
CA THR A 415 -8.33 -34.82 -0.31
C THR A 415 -8.57 -33.71 0.72
N PHE A 416 -7.57 -32.84 0.92
CA PHE A 416 -7.75 -31.61 1.66
C PHE A 416 -8.16 -30.44 0.77
N VAL A 417 -8.06 -30.58 -0.56
CA VAL A 417 -8.37 -29.53 -1.52
C VAL A 417 -9.87 -29.33 -1.62
N ALA A 418 -10.31 -28.07 -1.55
CA ALA A 418 -11.71 -27.70 -1.60
C ALA A 418 -12.35 -28.04 -2.96
N ALA A 419 -13.67 -28.26 -2.96
CA ALA A 419 -14.40 -28.44 -4.21
C ALA A 419 -14.33 -27.17 -5.06
N GLY A 420 -13.98 -27.31 -6.35
CA GLY A 420 -13.73 -26.18 -7.24
C GLY A 420 -12.25 -25.75 -7.31
N TYR A 421 -11.38 -26.41 -6.54
CA TYR A 421 -9.93 -26.17 -6.53
C TYR A 421 -9.17 -27.40 -7.04
N GLN A 422 -7.88 -27.23 -7.33
CA GLN A 422 -6.96 -28.27 -7.79
C GLN A 422 -5.58 -28.09 -7.16
N SER A 423 -4.84 -29.19 -7.00
CA SER A 423 -3.41 -29.17 -6.64
C SER A 423 -2.57 -29.45 -7.88
N THR A 424 -1.58 -28.60 -8.16
CA THR A 424 -0.69 -28.70 -9.33
C THR A 424 0.75 -28.81 -8.87
N GLU A 425 1.47 -29.86 -9.29
CA GLU A 425 2.91 -29.99 -9.04
C GLU A 425 3.69 -29.09 -10.01
N VAL A 426 4.25 -27.99 -9.50
CA VAL A 426 5.00 -26.98 -10.30
C VAL A 426 6.49 -27.28 -10.36
N SER A 427 7.00 -28.06 -9.40
CA SER A 427 8.33 -28.66 -9.44
C SER A 427 8.35 -29.86 -8.49
N ALA A 428 9.36 -30.72 -8.59
CA ALA A 428 9.39 -31.98 -7.84
C ALA A 428 9.14 -31.77 -6.33
N GLY A 429 8.00 -32.27 -5.84
CA GLY A 429 7.60 -32.18 -4.43
C GLY A 429 7.08 -30.80 -3.98
N ARG A 430 6.80 -29.88 -4.91
CA ARG A 430 6.20 -28.56 -4.66
C ARG A 430 4.86 -28.47 -5.40
N PHE A 431 3.80 -28.33 -4.62
CA PHE A 431 2.43 -28.30 -5.07
C PHE A 431 1.80 -26.94 -4.79
N VAL A 432 1.00 -26.44 -5.71
CA VAL A 432 0.27 -25.17 -5.57
C VAL A 432 -1.21 -25.48 -5.71
N VAL A 433 -2.01 -25.03 -4.74
CA VAL A 433 -3.46 -25.15 -4.79
C VAL A 433 -4.05 -23.88 -5.38
N THR A 434 -4.89 -24.03 -6.39
CA THR A 434 -5.53 -22.93 -7.12
C THR A 434 -6.97 -23.28 -7.46
N GLU A 435 -7.78 -22.29 -7.85
CA GLU A 435 -9.08 -22.55 -8.47
C GLU A 435 -8.92 -23.39 -9.75
N GLN A 436 -9.93 -24.22 -10.04
CA GLN A 436 -9.94 -24.99 -11.28
C GLN A 436 -9.90 -24.06 -12.50
N GLY A 437 -9.05 -24.40 -13.47
CA GLY A 437 -8.79 -23.55 -14.64
C GLY A 437 -7.57 -22.64 -14.47
N THR A 438 -6.99 -22.56 -13.27
CA THR A 438 -5.74 -21.82 -13.02
C THR A 438 -4.52 -22.73 -13.10
N THR A 439 -3.58 -22.38 -13.97
CA THR A 439 -2.30 -23.07 -14.16
C THR A 439 -1.17 -22.22 -13.58
N PRO A 440 -0.60 -22.60 -12.42
CA PRO A 440 0.56 -21.94 -11.85
C PRO A 440 1.84 -22.25 -12.64
N VAL A 441 2.69 -21.24 -12.85
CA VAL A 441 3.91 -21.34 -13.65
C VAL A 441 5.10 -20.69 -12.93
N GLY A 442 6.24 -21.37 -12.91
CA GLY A 442 7.46 -20.90 -12.25
C GLY A 442 8.62 -20.58 -13.21
N ASN A 443 8.40 -20.68 -14.52
CA ASN A 443 9.36 -20.39 -15.56
C ASN A 443 8.69 -20.09 -16.92
N ALA A 444 9.45 -19.55 -17.87
CA ALA A 444 8.95 -19.10 -19.17
C ALA A 444 8.45 -20.22 -20.09
N GLU A 445 9.02 -21.44 -19.98
CA GLU A 445 8.59 -22.59 -20.79
C GLU A 445 7.18 -23.03 -20.38
N ASP A 446 6.96 -23.17 -19.06
CA ASP A 446 5.65 -23.53 -18.50
C ASP A 446 4.62 -22.44 -18.78
N MET A 447 4.99 -21.16 -18.65
CA MET A 447 4.12 -20.03 -19.03
C MET A 447 3.67 -20.13 -20.50
N THR A 448 4.61 -20.38 -21.42
CA THR A 448 4.31 -20.49 -22.85
C THR A 448 3.42 -21.69 -23.16
N ALA A 449 3.57 -22.79 -22.42
CA ALA A 449 2.73 -23.97 -22.54
C ALA A 449 1.31 -23.71 -22.01
N ALA A 450 1.20 -23.08 -20.85
CA ALA A 450 -0.08 -22.78 -20.19
C ALA A 450 -0.96 -21.87 -21.03
N ILE A 451 -0.40 -20.80 -21.62
CA ILE A 451 -1.12 -19.87 -22.52
C ILE A 451 -1.75 -20.57 -23.73
N LYS A 452 -1.16 -21.69 -24.17
CA LYS A 452 -1.64 -22.45 -25.35
C LYS A 452 -2.59 -23.58 -24.96
N ASP A 453 -2.74 -23.88 -23.67
CA ASP A 453 -3.63 -24.94 -23.22
C ASP A 453 -5.07 -24.43 -23.18
N PRO A 454 -6.00 -24.99 -23.98
CA PRO A 454 -7.39 -24.56 -23.99
C PRO A 454 -8.16 -24.87 -22.69
N ASN A 455 -7.56 -25.61 -21.73
CA ASN A 455 -8.14 -25.83 -20.40
C ASN A 455 -7.60 -24.85 -19.35
N THR A 456 -6.61 -24.02 -19.71
CA THR A 456 -6.12 -22.95 -18.83
C THR A 456 -6.93 -21.70 -19.09
N GLU A 457 -7.65 -21.25 -18.06
CA GLU A 457 -8.36 -19.97 -18.03
C GLU A 457 -7.46 -18.86 -17.47
N ILE A 458 -6.65 -19.20 -16.46
CA ILE A 458 -5.74 -18.28 -15.77
C ILE A 458 -4.33 -18.87 -15.74
N VAL A 459 -3.34 -18.11 -16.18
CA VAL A 459 -1.92 -18.39 -16.01
C VAL A 459 -1.45 -17.58 -14.82
N LEU A 460 -1.06 -18.23 -13.73
CA LEU A 460 -0.62 -17.59 -12.48
C LEU A 460 0.89 -17.70 -12.34
N LEU A 461 1.59 -16.59 -12.17
CA LEU A 461 3.02 -16.59 -11.86
C LEU A 461 3.26 -16.90 -10.38
N GLU A 462 4.14 -17.87 -10.13
CA GLU A 462 4.56 -18.26 -8.78
C GLU A 462 5.78 -17.50 -8.27
N ASN A 463 6.51 -16.87 -9.19
CA ASN A 463 7.77 -16.17 -8.92
C ASN A 463 8.08 -15.18 -10.04
N ASP A 464 9.15 -14.40 -9.84
CA ASP A 464 9.72 -13.61 -10.92
C ASP A 464 10.20 -14.52 -12.06
N ILE A 465 9.79 -14.22 -13.29
CA ILE A 465 10.16 -14.96 -14.50
C ILE A 465 10.92 -14.03 -15.44
N ASP A 466 12.13 -14.45 -15.83
CA ASP A 466 12.84 -13.89 -16.99
C ASP A 466 12.44 -14.67 -18.24
N VAL A 467 11.70 -14.03 -19.15
CA VAL A 467 11.24 -14.67 -20.39
C VAL A 467 12.36 -14.70 -21.43
N GLY A 468 13.20 -13.66 -21.47
CA GLY A 468 14.23 -13.48 -22.49
C GLY A 468 13.69 -13.48 -23.94
N GLY A 469 12.42 -13.13 -24.15
CA GLY A 469 11.74 -13.28 -25.43
C GLY A 469 10.26 -12.91 -25.43
N CYS A 470 9.54 -13.40 -26.45
CA CYS A 470 8.11 -13.10 -26.62
C CYS A 470 7.22 -14.09 -25.89
N VAL A 471 6.13 -13.57 -25.33
CA VAL A 471 4.99 -14.36 -24.86
C VAL A 471 3.85 -14.12 -25.84
N TYR A 472 3.50 -15.14 -26.63
CA TYR A 472 2.47 -15.02 -27.67
C TYR A 472 1.11 -15.53 -27.18
N VAL A 473 0.11 -14.67 -27.23
CA VAL A 473 -1.29 -14.95 -26.90
C VAL A 473 -2.12 -14.76 -28.17
N GLY A 474 -2.80 -15.80 -28.64
CA GLY A 474 -3.58 -15.69 -29.88
C GLY A 474 -4.52 -16.84 -30.20
N ASP A 475 -4.40 -17.96 -29.48
CA ASP A 475 -5.21 -19.16 -29.72
C ASP A 475 -6.44 -19.22 -28.80
N ASN A 476 -6.35 -18.73 -27.56
CA ASN A 476 -7.42 -18.81 -26.54
C ASN A 476 -7.49 -17.53 -25.71
N SER A 477 -8.70 -17.16 -25.28
CA SER A 477 -8.87 -16.15 -24.22
C SER A 477 -8.20 -16.64 -22.95
N THR A 478 -7.51 -15.74 -22.24
CA THR A 478 -6.68 -16.11 -21.10
C THR A 478 -6.47 -14.90 -20.20
N THR A 479 -6.45 -15.16 -18.90
CA THR A 479 -5.94 -14.21 -17.90
C THR A 479 -4.50 -14.56 -17.58
N ILE A 480 -3.60 -13.58 -17.64
CA ILE A 480 -2.22 -13.67 -17.15
C ILE A 480 -2.19 -12.91 -15.83
N ASP A 481 -2.30 -13.63 -14.73
CA ASP A 481 -2.15 -13.09 -13.38
C ASP A 481 -0.66 -13.18 -12.98
N LEU A 482 -0.04 -12.02 -12.78
CA LEU A 482 1.36 -11.94 -12.42
C LEU A 482 1.58 -12.26 -10.92
N GLY A 483 0.54 -12.40 -10.11
CA GLY A 483 0.62 -12.86 -8.71
C GLY A 483 1.48 -11.96 -7.80
N GLY A 484 1.60 -10.68 -8.14
CA GLY A 484 2.51 -9.71 -7.52
C GLY A 484 3.97 -9.79 -8.00
N ASN A 485 4.31 -10.75 -8.86
CA ASN A 485 5.66 -11.01 -9.34
C ASN A 485 6.04 -10.14 -10.56
N THR A 486 7.31 -10.23 -10.94
CA THR A 486 7.90 -9.54 -12.09
C THR A 486 8.11 -10.48 -13.27
N LEU A 487 7.49 -10.14 -14.39
CA LEU A 487 7.83 -10.68 -15.70
C LEU A 487 8.87 -9.76 -16.37
N SER A 488 10.11 -10.24 -16.46
CA SER A 488 11.26 -9.47 -16.94
C SER A 488 11.72 -9.90 -18.34
N ASN A 489 12.31 -8.95 -19.07
CA ASN A 489 12.73 -9.10 -20.47
C ASN A 489 11.64 -9.72 -21.37
N ALA A 490 10.39 -9.44 -21.01
CA ALA A 490 9.23 -9.97 -21.69
C ALA A 490 8.62 -8.91 -22.59
N PHE A 491 8.12 -9.35 -23.73
CA PHE A 491 7.16 -8.60 -24.51
C PHE A 491 5.99 -9.52 -24.83
N ILE A 492 4.83 -9.16 -24.27
CA ILE A 492 3.59 -9.89 -24.47
C ILE A 492 3.01 -9.43 -25.80
N ILE A 493 2.85 -10.37 -26.73
CA ILE A 493 2.23 -10.14 -28.02
C ILE A 493 0.86 -10.79 -28.00
N VAL A 494 -0.18 -9.98 -28.11
CA VAL A 494 -1.56 -10.44 -28.29
C VAL A 494 -1.91 -10.28 -29.76
N GLU A 495 -2.19 -11.38 -30.46
CA GLU A 495 -2.57 -11.35 -31.88
C GLU A 495 -3.77 -12.27 -32.14
N THR A 496 -4.86 -11.70 -32.67
CA THR A 496 -6.01 -12.50 -33.10
C THR A 496 -5.83 -12.93 -34.57
N LEU A 497 -5.80 -14.25 -34.81
CA LEU A 497 -5.63 -14.80 -36.18
C LEU A 497 -6.95 -15.21 -36.86
N SER A 498 -8.09 -15.07 -36.18
CA SER A 498 -9.41 -15.50 -36.66
C SER A 498 -10.50 -14.49 -36.34
N ASP A 499 -11.74 -14.80 -36.75
CA ASP A 499 -12.94 -14.03 -36.45
C ASP A 499 -13.52 -14.30 -35.04
N GLU A 500 -12.81 -15.05 -34.19
CA GLU A 500 -13.20 -15.30 -32.81
C GLU A 500 -12.79 -14.14 -31.88
N ASP A 501 -13.68 -13.78 -30.96
CA ASP A 501 -13.44 -12.73 -29.96
C ASP A 501 -12.41 -13.24 -28.94
N LEU A 502 -11.17 -12.78 -29.04
CA LEU A 502 -10.12 -13.01 -28.05
C LEU A 502 -10.23 -11.97 -26.93
N GLU A 503 -10.32 -12.44 -25.69
CA GLU A 503 -10.29 -11.60 -24.49
C GLU A 503 -9.08 -11.98 -23.65
N VAL A 504 -8.18 -11.01 -23.46
CA VAL A 504 -6.96 -11.17 -22.67
C VAL A 504 -6.99 -10.23 -21.49
N VAL A 505 -6.77 -10.76 -20.29
CA VAL A 505 -6.58 -9.96 -19.08
C VAL A 505 -5.14 -10.12 -18.62
N ILE A 506 -4.49 -9.03 -18.23
CA ILE A 506 -3.16 -9.04 -17.64
C ILE A 506 -3.25 -8.28 -16.32
N GLU A 507 -2.94 -8.92 -15.20
CA GLU A 507 -3.19 -8.32 -13.90
C GLU A 507 -2.13 -8.59 -12.82
N ASN A 508 -2.18 -7.76 -11.77
CA ASN A 508 -1.50 -7.94 -10.47
C ASN A 508 0.01 -8.18 -10.54
N GLY A 509 0.83 -7.21 -10.97
CA GLY A 509 2.28 -7.38 -10.87
C GLY A 509 3.08 -6.42 -11.74
N THR A 510 4.31 -6.81 -12.09
CA THR A 510 5.23 -5.95 -12.86
C THR A 510 5.64 -6.61 -14.16
N ILE A 511 5.60 -5.85 -15.26
CA ILE A 511 6.23 -6.22 -16.53
C ILE A 511 7.36 -5.22 -16.77
N SER A 512 8.58 -5.72 -16.93
CA SER A 512 9.77 -4.88 -17.10
C SER A 512 10.64 -5.38 -18.25
N GLY A 513 11.33 -4.45 -18.91
CA GLY A 513 12.26 -4.80 -19.98
C GLY A 513 12.48 -3.67 -20.96
N ASP A 514 13.12 -3.98 -22.09
CA ASP A 514 13.31 -3.02 -23.16
C ASP A 514 12.26 -3.14 -24.28
N GLY A 515 11.50 -4.23 -24.39
CA GLY A 515 10.50 -4.41 -25.45
C GLY A 515 11.09 -4.39 -26.86
N VAL A 516 12.34 -4.84 -27.01
CA VAL A 516 13.07 -4.94 -28.28
C VAL A 516 13.39 -6.40 -28.58
N ASP A 517 13.04 -6.88 -29.77
CA ASP A 517 13.62 -8.11 -30.32
C ASP A 517 14.48 -7.75 -31.52
N THR A 518 15.80 -7.87 -31.38
CA THR A 518 16.87 -7.78 -32.39
C THR A 518 16.81 -6.60 -33.40
N ASP A 519 15.72 -6.44 -34.15
CA ASP A 519 15.43 -5.34 -35.10
C ASP A 519 13.98 -4.78 -35.02
N ASN A 520 13.10 -5.34 -34.17
CA ASN A 520 11.68 -4.99 -34.05
C ASN A 520 11.34 -4.31 -32.71
N TYR A 521 10.46 -3.32 -32.79
CA TYR A 521 10.05 -2.46 -31.69
C TYR A 521 8.59 -2.77 -31.32
N TYR A 522 8.41 -3.80 -30.49
CA TYR A 522 7.10 -4.28 -30.06
C TYR A 522 6.55 -3.45 -28.90
N GLY A 523 7.43 -3.08 -27.96
CA GLY A 523 7.01 -2.61 -26.63
C GLY A 523 6.81 -3.78 -25.68
N LEU A 524 6.45 -3.50 -24.42
CA LEU A 524 6.30 -4.55 -23.39
C LEU A 524 4.96 -5.29 -23.50
N ILE A 525 3.92 -4.58 -23.94
CA ILE A 525 2.66 -5.19 -24.36
C ILE A 525 2.34 -4.65 -25.74
N ASP A 526 2.29 -5.54 -26.73
CA ASP A 526 1.96 -5.24 -28.12
C ASP A 526 0.73 -6.03 -28.56
N VAL A 527 -0.33 -5.33 -28.96
CA VAL A 527 -1.62 -5.93 -29.30
C VAL A 527 -1.95 -5.63 -30.75
N TYR A 528 -2.28 -6.67 -31.52
CA TYR A 528 -2.76 -6.61 -32.89
C TYR A 528 -4.05 -7.41 -33.05
N GLY A 529 -5.18 -6.72 -33.16
CA GLY A 529 -6.42 -7.34 -33.61
C GLY A 529 -6.45 -7.60 -35.11
N TYR A 530 -7.32 -8.52 -35.52
CA TYR A 530 -7.44 -9.03 -36.89
C TYR A 530 -7.89 -7.93 -37.84
N SER A 531 -8.85 -7.09 -37.41
CA SER A 531 -9.34 -5.95 -38.16
C SER A 531 -10.05 -4.95 -37.26
N GLN A 532 -10.36 -3.75 -37.77
CA GLN A 532 -11.14 -2.75 -37.01
C GLN A 532 -12.55 -3.25 -36.63
N ASP A 533 -13.18 -4.11 -37.44
CA ASP A 533 -14.51 -4.66 -37.12
C ASP A 533 -14.44 -5.86 -36.16
N GLN A 534 -13.23 -6.34 -35.84
CA GLN A 534 -12.94 -7.50 -34.99
C GLN A 534 -11.71 -7.19 -34.13
N PRO A 535 -11.83 -6.29 -33.15
CA PRO A 535 -10.70 -5.88 -32.34
C PRO A 535 -10.30 -6.96 -31.32
N ALA A 536 -9.02 -7.02 -30.98
CA ALA A 536 -8.56 -7.78 -29.82
C ALA A 536 -9.03 -7.07 -28.54
N LYS A 537 -9.65 -7.78 -27.60
CA LYS A 537 -10.09 -7.21 -26.32
C LYS A 537 -9.03 -7.45 -25.27
N VAL A 538 -8.47 -6.38 -24.72
CA VAL A 538 -7.39 -6.47 -23.73
C VAL A 538 -7.69 -5.59 -22.52
N THR A 539 -7.65 -6.20 -21.33
CA THR A 539 -7.69 -5.46 -20.06
C THR A 539 -6.34 -5.61 -19.37
N VAL A 540 -5.76 -4.49 -18.95
CA VAL A 540 -4.57 -4.47 -18.10
C VAL A 540 -4.96 -3.82 -16.78
N LYS A 541 -4.80 -4.53 -15.66
CA LYS A 541 -5.33 -4.11 -14.36
C LYS A 541 -4.31 -4.27 -13.24
N ASP A 542 -4.09 -3.23 -12.44
CA ASP A 542 -3.16 -3.28 -11.29
C ASP A 542 -1.74 -3.75 -11.66
N VAL A 543 -1.28 -3.36 -12.87
CA VAL A 543 0.03 -3.72 -13.41
C VAL A 543 0.97 -2.51 -13.43
N VAL A 544 2.23 -2.74 -13.09
CA VAL A 544 3.35 -1.83 -13.35
C VAL A 544 4.04 -2.24 -14.65
N VAL A 545 4.06 -1.37 -15.65
CA VAL A 545 4.75 -1.55 -16.93
C VAL A 545 5.96 -0.62 -16.96
N ASP A 546 7.13 -1.17 -16.69
CA ASP A 546 8.38 -0.42 -16.59
C ASP A 546 9.27 -0.59 -17.83
N ALA A 547 9.14 0.35 -18.78
CA ALA A 547 10.03 0.45 -19.95
C ALA A 547 11.12 1.53 -19.78
N SER A 548 11.52 1.84 -18.53
CA SER A 548 12.54 2.86 -18.22
C SER A 548 13.92 2.56 -18.83
N ALA A 549 14.26 1.28 -18.99
CA ALA A 549 15.52 0.84 -19.57
C ALA A 549 15.62 1.08 -21.09
N ASN A 550 14.51 1.44 -21.76
CA ASN A 550 14.47 1.67 -23.20
C ASN A 550 14.49 3.16 -23.59
N ASN A 551 15.10 3.49 -24.73
CA ASN A 551 15.22 4.85 -25.26
C ASN A 551 14.56 5.09 -26.65
N GLY A 552 13.42 4.45 -26.93
CA GLY A 552 12.65 4.70 -28.16
C GLY A 552 11.46 3.78 -28.48
N THR A 553 11.29 2.63 -27.82
CA THR A 553 10.09 1.77 -27.97
C THR A 553 8.97 2.22 -27.06
N PRO A 554 7.70 2.16 -27.51
CA PRO A 554 6.58 2.38 -26.60
C PRO A 554 6.57 1.32 -25.50
N ALA A 555 6.10 1.67 -24.31
CA ALA A 555 5.82 0.71 -23.26
C ALA A 555 4.61 -0.17 -23.64
N LEU A 556 3.56 0.47 -24.17
CA LEU A 556 2.31 -0.17 -24.57
C LEU A 556 1.95 0.21 -26.00
N LYS A 557 1.53 -0.76 -26.79
CA LYS A 557 1.26 -0.58 -28.21
C LYS A 557 0.01 -1.36 -28.60
N PHE A 558 -0.94 -0.66 -29.20
CA PHE A 558 -2.29 -1.17 -29.43
C PHE A 558 -2.73 -0.87 -30.87
N TYR A 559 -3.06 -1.91 -31.62
CA TYR A 559 -3.58 -1.87 -32.99
C TYR A 559 -4.82 -2.73 -33.13
N ASN A 560 -5.88 -2.18 -33.77
CA ASN A 560 -7.16 -2.86 -33.92
C ASN A 560 -7.62 -3.51 -32.60
N SER A 561 -7.63 -2.77 -31.48
CA SER A 561 -7.97 -3.35 -30.18
C SER A 561 -8.98 -2.52 -29.39
N ASP A 562 -9.67 -3.19 -28.48
CA ASP A 562 -10.49 -2.60 -27.43
C ASP A 562 -9.73 -2.77 -26.11
N VAL A 563 -9.30 -1.65 -25.54
CA VAL A 563 -8.34 -1.64 -24.44
C VAL A 563 -8.91 -0.96 -23.21
N ILE A 564 -8.82 -1.63 -22.08
CA ILE A 564 -9.06 -1.08 -20.75
C ILE A 564 -7.75 -1.09 -19.98
N LEU A 565 -7.30 0.08 -19.53
CA LEU A 565 -6.20 0.21 -18.57
C LEU A 565 -6.82 0.64 -17.23
N ASP A 566 -6.77 -0.23 -16.23
CA ASP A 566 -7.38 -0.01 -14.93
C ASP A 566 -6.30 0.03 -13.83
N ASN A 567 -6.11 1.18 -13.20
CA ASN A 567 -5.08 1.43 -12.20
C ASN A 567 -3.65 1.00 -12.61
N VAL A 568 -3.28 1.20 -13.88
CA VAL A 568 -1.96 0.81 -14.41
C VAL A 568 -0.92 1.88 -14.14
N THR A 569 0.30 1.48 -13.77
CA THR A 569 1.47 2.38 -13.74
C THR A 569 2.36 2.12 -14.95
N VAL A 570 2.62 3.12 -15.78
CA VAL A 570 3.41 3.00 -17.00
C VAL A 570 4.57 3.98 -16.97
N THR A 571 5.79 3.47 -17.16
CA THR A 571 6.97 4.27 -17.50
C THR A 571 7.31 4.05 -18.97
N GLY A 572 7.14 5.09 -19.79
CA GLY A 572 7.29 5.05 -21.25
C GLY A 572 6.03 5.51 -21.98
N SER A 573 6.09 5.56 -23.31
CA SER A 573 4.97 6.01 -24.14
C SER A 573 3.94 4.91 -24.39
N VAL A 574 2.67 5.29 -24.47
CA VAL A 574 1.54 4.44 -24.87
C VAL A 574 1.11 4.85 -26.28
N ILE A 575 0.94 3.87 -27.16
CA ILE A 575 0.50 4.08 -28.54
C ILE A 575 -0.80 3.32 -28.77
N HIS A 576 -1.83 4.05 -29.16
CA HIS A 576 -3.14 3.51 -29.53
C HIS A 576 -3.49 3.95 -30.95
N ASN A 577 -3.40 3.02 -31.91
CA ASN A 577 -3.53 3.25 -33.33
C ASN A 577 -4.59 2.34 -33.94
N ASP A 578 -5.33 2.81 -34.95
CA ASP A 578 -6.23 1.95 -35.75
C ASP A 578 -7.19 1.07 -34.92
N SER A 579 -7.58 1.54 -33.73
CA SER A 579 -8.24 0.76 -32.68
C SER A 579 -9.59 1.36 -32.32
N ASP A 580 -10.47 0.55 -31.73
CA ASP A 580 -11.88 0.90 -31.56
C ASP A 580 -12.16 1.71 -30.29
N THR A 581 -11.59 1.29 -29.15
CA THR A 581 -11.72 1.98 -27.87
C THR A 581 -10.47 1.89 -27.00
N LEU A 582 -10.06 3.02 -26.39
CA LEU A 582 -9.14 3.06 -25.26
C LEU A 582 -9.86 3.69 -24.07
N VAL A 583 -9.91 2.97 -22.96
CA VAL A 583 -10.44 3.46 -21.68
C VAL A 583 -9.33 3.41 -20.64
N ILE A 584 -9.08 4.53 -19.97
CA ILE A 584 -8.13 4.64 -18.86
C ILE A 584 -8.88 4.98 -17.58
N ASN A 585 -8.77 4.11 -16.57
CA ASN A 585 -9.40 4.25 -15.26
C ASN A 585 -8.32 4.41 -14.18
N GLY A 586 -7.90 5.64 -13.89
CA GLY A 586 -6.86 5.86 -12.87
C GLY A 586 -5.45 5.49 -13.36
N GLY A 587 -4.53 5.25 -12.43
CA GLY A 587 -3.14 4.87 -12.75
C GLY A 587 -2.15 6.04 -12.86
N ASN A 588 -0.89 5.72 -13.16
CA ASN A 588 0.22 6.67 -13.28
C ASN A 588 0.95 6.49 -14.61
N TYR A 589 1.00 7.51 -15.46
CA TYR A 589 1.60 7.45 -16.79
C TYR A 589 2.73 8.45 -16.90
N THR A 590 3.97 7.99 -16.97
CA THR A 590 5.15 8.85 -17.03
C THR A 590 5.88 8.62 -18.34
N GLY A 591 5.84 9.62 -19.23
CA GLY A 591 6.64 9.60 -20.45
C GLY A 591 8.11 9.83 -20.11
N ARG A 592 9.01 9.08 -20.75
CA ARG A 592 10.46 9.31 -20.61
C ARG A 592 10.82 10.62 -21.31
N ALA A 593 11.96 11.20 -20.96
CA ALA A 593 12.41 12.45 -21.56
C ALA A 593 12.67 12.35 -23.08
N SER A 594 12.92 11.13 -23.57
CA SER A 594 13.09 10.82 -25.01
C SER A 594 11.78 10.56 -25.76
N ASP A 595 10.69 10.30 -25.04
CA ASP A 595 9.38 10.11 -25.65
C ASP A 595 8.82 11.46 -26.13
N LYS A 596 8.18 11.46 -27.30
CA LYS A 596 7.52 12.67 -27.82
C LYS A 596 6.20 12.97 -27.13
N TYR A 597 5.55 11.94 -26.62
CA TYR A 597 4.23 11.98 -25.99
C TYR A 597 4.17 10.95 -24.86
N VAL A 598 3.30 11.17 -23.89
CA VAL A 598 2.95 10.13 -22.91
C VAL A 598 1.98 9.14 -23.56
N ILE A 599 0.94 9.63 -24.24
CA ILE A 599 -0.04 8.84 -24.96
C ILE A 599 -0.21 9.42 -26.38
N LEU A 600 -0.02 8.57 -27.38
CA LEU A 600 -0.47 8.82 -28.75
C LEU A 600 -1.78 8.07 -28.98
N SER A 601 -2.83 8.80 -29.35
CA SER A 601 -4.08 8.19 -29.78
C SER A 601 -4.47 8.68 -31.17
N ASN A 602 -4.47 7.79 -32.14
CA ASN A 602 -4.98 8.09 -33.49
C ASN A 602 -6.50 7.89 -33.61
N PHE A 603 -7.14 7.42 -32.53
CA PHE A 603 -8.58 7.20 -32.37
C PHE A 603 -9.05 7.82 -31.05
N GLY A 604 -10.37 7.92 -30.85
CA GLY A 604 -10.93 8.42 -29.58
C GLY A 604 -10.47 7.60 -28.36
N ALA A 605 -10.42 8.24 -27.20
CA ALA A 605 -10.11 7.59 -25.92
C ALA A 605 -10.98 8.21 -24.82
N THR A 606 -11.22 7.47 -23.75
CA THR A 606 -11.93 7.95 -22.54
C THR A 606 -11.00 7.88 -21.34
N ILE A 607 -10.71 9.02 -20.72
CA ILE A 607 -9.83 9.16 -19.57
C ILE A 607 -10.66 9.47 -18.32
N ASN A 608 -10.76 8.52 -17.39
CA ASN A 608 -11.59 8.59 -16.19
C ASN A 608 -10.81 8.97 -14.92
N GLY A 609 -9.50 9.25 -15.01
CA GLY A 609 -8.66 9.60 -13.88
C GLY A 609 -7.20 9.26 -14.14
N GLY A 610 -6.36 9.39 -13.10
CA GLY A 610 -4.93 9.05 -13.14
C GLY A 610 -4.01 10.28 -13.14
N THR A 611 -2.71 10.02 -12.99
CA THR A 611 -1.66 11.04 -13.05
C THR A 611 -0.84 10.86 -14.31
N PHE A 612 -0.68 11.91 -15.10
CA PHE A 612 0.06 11.89 -16.35
C PHE A 612 1.21 12.89 -16.29
N THR A 613 2.43 12.43 -16.53
CA THR A 613 3.64 13.23 -16.37
C THR A 613 4.49 13.21 -17.64
N ALA A 614 4.64 14.38 -18.25
CA ALA A 614 5.64 14.65 -19.27
C ALA A 614 6.92 15.17 -18.60
N THR A 615 8.03 14.48 -18.82
CA THR A 615 9.35 14.80 -18.24
C THR A 615 10.25 15.59 -19.20
N GLY A 616 9.96 15.59 -20.51
CA GLY A 616 10.66 16.37 -21.51
C GLY A 616 10.07 17.78 -21.73
N ALA A 617 10.92 18.76 -22.06
CA ALA A 617 10.49 20.17 -22.24
C ALA A 617 9.49 20.37 -23.40
N ASP A 618 9.68 19.64 -24.51
CA ASP A 618 8.78 19.70 -25.68
C ASP A 618 7.79 18.52 -25.73
N GLN A 619 7.72 17.74 -24.65
CA GLN A 619 6.86 16.55 -24.59
C GLN A 619 5.43 16.97 -24.29
N VAL A 620 4.48 16.35 -25.00
CA VAL A 620 3.05 16.51 -24.75
C VAL A 620 2.51 15.33 -23.96
N ILE A 621 1.42 15.50 -23.24
CA ILE A 621 0.76 14.36 -22.60
C ILE A 621 0.05 13.52 -23.67
N PHE A 622 -0.89 14.13 -24.37
CA PHE A 622 -1.68 13.51 -25.42
C PHE A 622 -1.31 14.08 -26.77
N GLN A 623 -0.79 13.23 -27.65
CA GLN A 623 -0.79 13.50 -29.07
C GLN A 623 -2.02 12.82 -29.67
N VAL A 624 -2.92 13.60 -30.25
CA VAL A 624 -4.12 13.07 -30.90
C VAL A 624 -3.99 13.28 -32.41
N THR A 625 -4.25 12.24 -33.21
CA THR A 625 -4.19 12.35 -34.68
C THR A 625 -5.45 11.78 -35.33
N THR A 626 -5.74 12.21 -36.57
CA THR A 626 -7.00 11.89 -37.26
C THR A 626 -6.69 11.32 -38.64
N THR A 627 -6.79 10.00 -38.81
CA THR A 627 -6.61 9.35 -40.13
C THR A 627 -7.89 8.67 -40.65
N ASN A 628 -8.90 8.44 -39.79
CA ASN A 628 -10.12 7.70 -40.15
C ASN A 628 -11.39 8.60 -40.15
N PRO A 629 -12.27 8.51 -41.18
CA PRO A 629 -13.55 9.23 -41.24
C PRO A 629 -14.64 8.80 -40.23
N THR A 630 -14.47 7.74 -39.44
CA THR A 630 -15.40 7.37 -38.36
C THR A 630 -15.10 8.17 -37.09
N VAL A 631 -15.98 9.10 -36.77
CA VAL A 631 -15.87 9.98 -35.60
C VAL A 631 -15.91 9.17 -34.30
N ARG A 632 -14.88 9.30 -33.46
CA ARG A 632 -14.84 8.83 -32.07
C ARG A 632 -14.34 9.99 -31.21
N ASP A 633 -15.08 10.28 -30.14
CA ASP A 633 -14.75 11.40 -29.25
C ASP A 633 -13.51 11.05 -28.40
N PHE A 634 -12.66 12.03 -28.15
CA PHE A 634 -11.62 11.95 -27.13
C PHE A 634 -12.12 12.66 -25.89
N THR A 635 -12.43 11.92 -24.83
CA THR A 635 -13.07 12.43 -23.61
C THR A 635 -12.13 12.35 -22.42
N ILE A 636 -11.96 13.47 -21.71
CA ILE A 636 -11.27 13.55 -20.43
C ILE A 636 -12.30 13.88 -19.35
N ASN A 637 -12.58 12.92 -18.48
CA ASN A 637 -13.48 13.07 -17.33
C ASN A 637 -12.76 13.53 -16.06
N GLY A 638 -11.47 13.21 -15.90
CA GLY A 638 -10.67 13.60 -14.74
C GLY A 638 -9.19 13.19 -14.88
N GLY A 639 -8.37 13.61 -13.91
CA GLY A 639 -6.93 13.30 -13.85
C GLY A 639 -6.05 14.48 -13.39
N ILE A 640 -4.77 14.21 -13.16
CA ILE A 640 -3.73 15.19 -12.86
C ILE A 640 -2.72 15.19 -14.02
N PHE A 641 -2.47 16.35 -14.62
CA PHE A 641 -1.62 16.49 -15.80
C PHE A 641 -0.42 17.41 -15.50
N ASN A 642 0.77 16.80 -15.44
CA ASN A 642 2.04 17.46 -15.14
C ASN A 642 2.90 17.54 -16.41
N TYR A 643 3.13 18.75 -16.90
CA TYR A 643 3.93 19.01 -18.10
C TYR A 643 4.66 20.34 -17.96
N ASP A 644 5.55 20.67 -18.91
CA ASP A 644 6.17 22.00 -18.97
C ASP A 644 5.06 23.06 -19.15
N PRO A 645 4.88 24.03 -18.24
CA PRO A 645 3.85 25.06 -18.37
C PRO A 645 3.98 25.95 -19.62
N ALA A 646 5.16 25.94 -20.27
CA ALA A 646 5.39 26.60 -21.57
C ALA A 646 4.91 25.76 -22.77
N SER A 647 4.61 24.48 -22.56
CA SER A 647 4.07 23.54 -23.53
C SER A 647 2.54 23.42 -23.41
N PHE A 648 1.95 22.51 -24.20
CA PHE A 648 0.54 22.17 -24.15
C PHE A 648 0.41 20.66 -23.94
N PRO A 649 -0.46 20.18 -23.02
CA PRO A 649 -0.57 18.77 -22.72
C PRO A 649 -1.29 18.03 -23.83
N ILE A 650 -2.14 18.70 -24.60
CA ILE A 650 -2.89 18.13 -25.72
C ILE A 650 -2.41 18.79 -27.01
N TYR A 651 -1.91 17.97 -27.93
CA TYR A 651 -1.48 18.40 -29.26
C TYR A 651 -2.21 17.60 -30.35
N ASN A 652 -2.90 18.30 -31.24
CA ASN A 652 -3.52 17.71 -32.42
C ASN A 652 -2.55 17.74 -33.61
N ALA A 653 -2.07 16.57 -34.05
CA ALA A 653 -1.17 16.46 -35.20
C ALA A 653 -1.88 16.30 -36.55
N GLY A 654 -3.21 16.06 -36.55
CA GLY A 654 -4.03 15.94 -37.76
C GLY A 654 -4.69 17.27 -38.10
N GLY A 655 -4.20 17.97 -39.11
CA GLY A 655 -4.73 19.30 -39.47
C GLY A 655 -6.25 19.31 -39.68
N ASN A 656 -6.90 20.41 -39.28
CA ASN A 656 -8.33 20.77 -39.41
C ASN A 656 -9.25 19.71 -40.06
N SER A 657 -9.45 18.57 -39.41
CA SER A 657 -10.57 17.69 -39.71
C SER A 657 -11.75 18.14 -38.86
N SER A 658 -12.85 18.55 -39.52
CA SER A 658 -14.04 19.12 -38.89
C SER A 658 -14.89 18.08 -38.14
N SER A 659 -14.30 16.96 -37.72
CA SER A 659 -15.01 15.75 -37.33
C SER A 659 -14.43 15.05 -36.09
N MET A 660 -13.55 15.69 -35.33
CA MET A 660 -13.14 15.19 -34.02
C MET A 660 -13.58 16.15 -32.92
N PHE A 661 -14.01 15.58 -31.79
CA PHE A 661 -14.38 16.32 -30.60
C PHE A 661 -13.45 15.89 -29.46
N ILE A 662 -12.73 16.86 -28.90
CA ILE A 662 -11.99 16.68 -27.65
C ILE A 662 -12.89 17.27 -26.56
N LYS A 663 -13.48 16.40 -25.75
CA LYS A 663 -14.36 16.77 -24.66
C LYS A 663 -13.61 16.73 -23.33
N ILE A 664 -13.50 17.85 -22.65
CA ILE A 664 -12.84 17.93 -21.34
C ILE A 664 -13.91 18.26 -20.29
N ASN A 665 -14.38 17.24 -19.59
CA ASN A 665 -15.38 17.36 -18.52
C ASN A 665 -14.74 17.65 -17.15
N GLY A 666 -13.44 17.37 -16.96
CA GLY A 666 -12.74 17.57 -15.68
C GLY A 666 -11.23 17.30 -15.75
N GLY A 667 -10.52 17.56 -14.64
CA GLY A 667 -9.06 17.35 -14.50
C GLY A 667 -8.29 18.57 -14.00
N THR A 668 -7.08 18.35 -13.47
CA THR A 668 -6.17 19.39 -12.98
C THR A 668 -4.96 19.51 -13.90
N PHE A 669 -4.74 20.69 -14.48
CA PHE A 669 -3.65 20.98 -15.41
C PHE A 669 -2.70 22.02 -14.80
N ASN A 670 -1.39 21.77 -14.85
CA ASN A 670 -0.38 22.67 -14.28
C ASN A 670 0.05 23.83 -15.22
N GLY A 671 -0.63 24.01 -16.36
CA GLY A 671 -0.35 25.04 -17.37
C GLY A 671 -1.54 25.32 -18.29
N VAL A 672 -1.28 25.77 -19.52
CA VAL A 672 -2.34 25.96 -20.53
C VAL A 672 -2.86 24.60 -20.99
N THR A 673 -4.18 24.41 -21.01
CA THR A 673 -4.82 23.08 -21.20
C THR A 673 -4.64 22.50 -22.60
N TYR A 674 -4.40 23.30 -23.64
CA TYR A 674 -4.26 22.82 -25.02
C TYR A 674 -3.70 23.90 -25.96
N SER A 675 -3.31 23.52 -27.19
CA SER A 675 -2.73 24.45 -28.16
C SER A 675 -3.77 25.42 -28.76
N PRO A 676 -3.40 26.69 -29.06
CA PRO A 676 -4.32 27.71 -29.59
C PRO A 676 -4.99 27.33 -30.92
N ASP A 677 -4.34 26.51 -31.74
CA ASP A 677 -4.83 26.10 -33.05
C ASP A 677 -5.99 25.07 -32.97
N MET A 678 -6.30 24.54 -31.77
CA MET A 678 -7.45 23.64 -31.58
C MET A 678 -8.81 24.36 -31.59
N TYR A 679 -8.84 25.70 -31.45
CA TYR A 679 -10.06 26.47 -31.18
C TYR A 679 -11.02 26.66 -32.37
N ASP A 680 -10.62 26.32 -33.60
CA ASP A 680 -11.48 26.56 -34.77
C ASP A 680 -12.59 25.50 -34.98
N SER A 681 -12.59 24.37 -34.26
CA SER A 681 -13.72 23.39 -34.36
C SER A 681 -13.87 22.28 -33.29
N LEU A 682 -12.99 22.14 -32.28
CA LEU A 682 -12.89 20.86 -31.52
C LEU A 682 -13.39 20.80 -30.06
N ILE A 683 -13.71 21.93 -29.39
CA ILE A 683 -14.09 21.94 -27.96
C ILE A 683 -15.53 22.47 -27.83
N GLN A 684 -16.46 21.62 -27.37
CA GLN A 684 -17.80 22.05 -26.91
C GLN A 684 -17.85 22.00 -25.39
N ASP A 685 -18.39 23.06 -24.78
CA ASP A 685 -18.71 23.19 -23.35
C ASP A 685 -19.61 22.07 -22.82
#